data_AF-A0A9D6NVG8-F1
#
_entry.id   AF-A0A9D6NVG8-F1
#
_cell.length_a   1.000
_cell.length_b   1.000
_cell.length_c   1.000
_cell.angle_alpha   90.00
_cell.angle_beta   90.00
_cell.angle_gamma   90.00
#
_symmetry.space_group_name_H-M   'P 1'
#
loop_
_entity.id
_entity.type
_entity.pdbx_description
1 polymer ?
#
loop_
_entity_poly.entity_id
_entity_poly.type
_entity_poly.pdbx_seq_one_letter_code
_entity_poly.pdbx_strand_id
1 'polypeptide(L)'
;MPETNDSPLDEGDFLKDKYWDKDEFRVAAEKTARRRQRADEDRALPTKPSEQISLYLARIERIVKKWPTTFRDRLYPKLLSRPKDITDEYLKNVLFGEFVEQQGYTANQLAHPEQGPTLKATLRQQFEHRYTNDTPLGDWRVPDQLRSERVRMAIRDQETSLNQWFDYLTGPQAEHYPAAFRYWAMAEAVKLGPYDYGRKSFNQRESGTVTRFPELDQQALALIFDEVEKHRTDQPSLLELTDPQAQEFKKRLQTENFGKLYSWALEYVNSLRLPEERLAITSGQWRKFAKGSDPKALAAALQGFNTGWCIAGEGTAASYLEKYDVWTFFSDDEANQLKIPRATIVTDGQTISEVRGIINRKDAKQHLDSYITPVVEAKLAELAGGDAWQTTMADMRHLATLKLKSLRGELLDRVDLIFLYEVDRPIRSSGYDRDPRVDELRGGRDPEADMLTVFDCTPEQIAHAPEAITADTKAYVGPLVQTDADGRIVPIFDLLQRSVIEHVYTQPFPEGRIQRERRSYGGQTGEELVAELAEERTRRKTTEGLRPLTFPAWAESMHTNPQFEALRQKEATTDDFVRLTVGDLGLDNVTFDEIKSRALQLGLELCPSDLAAHIMMDWSVRDEPPGTWFYVASEPVPDSDGKLNVFCCHSREDELRLNGDYAGPSSRWASWRPFLFRLPASPAGR
;
A
#
# COMPACT_ATOMS: atom_id res chain seq x y z
N MET A 1 16.76 -18.97 24.13
CA MET A 1 16.62 -20.21 23.34
C MET A 1 17.56 -20.08 22.16
N PRO A 2 18.35 -21.10 21.81
CA PRO A 2 19.35 -20.95 20.77
C PRO A 2 18.69 -20.84 19.39
N GLU A 3 19.27 -19.95 18.60
CA GLU A 3 19.11 -19.78 17.16
C GLU A 3 19.43 -21.11 16.45
N THR A 4 18.56 -21.54 15.53
CA THR A 4 18.90 -22.37 14.36
C THR A 4 17.71 -22.30 13.41
N ASN A 5 17.63 -21.22 12.64
CA ASN A 5 16.98 -21.28 11.34
C ASN A 5 18.10 -21.74 10.41
N ASP A 6 18.32 -23.05 10.31
CA ASP A 6 19.34 -23.63 9.42
C ASP A 6 18.83 -23.52 7.97
N SER A 7 18.77 -22.28 7.49
CA SER A 7 18.93 -22.00 6.07
C SER A 7 20.38 -22.37 5.71
N PRO A 8 20.62 -23.24 4.70
CA PRO A 8 21.94 -23.59 4.22
C PRO A 8 22.84 -22.40 3.85
N LEU A 9 22.27 -21.21 3.62
CA LEU A 9 23.01 -19.97 3.45
C LEU A 9 23.46 -19.41 4.81
N ASP A 10 24.75 -19.55 5.13
CA ASP A 10 25.39 -18.77 6.21
C ASP A 10 25.22 -17.28 5.91
N GLU A 11 24.31 -16.62 6.63
CA GLU A 11 23.93 -15.22 6.40
C GLU A 11 25.12 -14.26 6.40
N GLY A 12 26.07 -14.51 7.31
CA GLY A 12 27.24 -13.68 7.49
C GLY A 12 28.22 -13.85 6.35
N ASP A 13 28.53 -15.09 5.98
CA ASP A 13 29.44 -15.37 4.87
C ASP A 13 28.83 -15.00 3.50
N PHE A 14 27.52 -15.18 3.31
CA PHE A 14 26.81 -14.79 2.09
C PHE A 14 26.98 -13.31 1.74
N LEU A 15 26.76 -12.41 2.70
CA LEU A 15 26.94 -10.97 2.45
C LEU A 15 28.40 -10.53 2.50
N LYS A 16 29.26 -11.26 3.21
CA LYS A 16 30.70 -10.99 3.21
C LYS A 16 31.28 -11.13 1.82
N ASP A 17 30.94 -12.21 1.11
CA ASP A 17 31.39 -12.45 -0.27
C ASP A 17 30.95 -11.33 -1.24
N LYS A 18 29.82 -10.68 -0.95
CA LYS A 18 29.19 -9.68 -1.83
C LYS A 18 29.58 -8.24 -1.53
N TYR A 19 29.80 -7.91 -0.26
CA TYR A 19 29.87 -6.51 0.18
C TYR A 19 31.01 -6.20 1.15
N TRP A 20 31.78 -7.17 1.63
CA TRP A 20 32.85 -6.88 2.61
C TRP A 20 33.98 -6.01 2.04
N ASP A 21 34.17 -6.05 0.71
CA ASP A 21 35.09 -5.18 -0.02
C ASP A 21 34.60 -3.72 -0.11
N LYS A 22 33.32 -3.45 0.22
CA LYS A 22 32.76 -2.10 0.25
C LYS A 22 32.97 -1.45 1.61
N ASP A 23 33.78 -0.40 1.64
CA ASP A 23 34.11 0.33 2.86
C ASP A 23 32.88 0.77 3.66
N GLU A 24 31.85 1.30 2.99
CA GLU A 24 30.63 1.76 3.65
C GLU A 24 29.91 0.62 4.38
N PHE A 25 29.84 -0.57 3.77
CA PHE A 25 29.19 -1.74 4.36
C PHE A 25 29.99 -2.26 5.54
N ARG A 26 31.30 -2.44 5.37
CA ARG A 26 32.22 -2.87 6.44
C ARG A 26 32.14 -1.94 7.66
N VAL A 27 32.22 -0.63 7.44
CA VAL A 27 32.14 0.37 8.52
C VAL A 27 30.78 0.32 9.23
N ALA A 28 29.68 0.11 8.49
CA ALA A 28 28.35 -0.01 9.08
C ALA A 28 28.20 -1.26 9.97
N ALA A 29 28.75 -2.40 9.53
CA ALA A 29 28.77 -3.64 10.29
C ALA A 29 29.62 -3.51 11.56
N GLU A 30 30.87 -3.03 11.45
CA GLU A 30 31.76 -2.79 12.58
C GLU A 30 31.16 -1.83 13.62
N LYS A 31 30.55 -0.73 13.15
CA LYS A 31 29.89 0.25 14.04
C LYS A 31 28.74 -0.38 14.82
N THR A 32 28.02 -1.32 14.21
CA THR A 32 26.92 -2.03 14.87
C THR A 32 27.45 -3.00 15.93
N ALA A 33 28.52 -3.75 15.63
CA ALA A 33 29.19 -4.61 16.59
C ALA A 33 29.68 -3.83 17.83
N ARG A 34 30.36 -2.69 17.62
CA ARG A 34 30.83 -1.81 18.71
C ARG A 34 29.69 -1.26 19.58
N ARG A 35 28.53 -0.95 18.98
CA ARG A 35 27.34 -0.50 19.73
C ARG A 35 26.78 -1.58 20.63
N ARG A 36 26.81 -2.85 20.19
CA ARG A 36 26.29 -3.97 20.99
C ARG A 36 27.20 -4.28 22.18
N GLN A 37 28.53 -4.21 21.99
CA GLN A 37 29.49 -4.29 23.09
C GLN A 37 29.28 -3.20 24.15
N ARG A 38 29.02 -1.94 23.73
CA ARG A 38 28.75 -0.86 24.71
C ARG A 38 27.46 -1.04 25.51
N ALA A 39 26.54 -1.87 25.04
CA ALA A 39 25.29 -2.14 25.73
C ALA A 39 25.39 -3.35 26.70
N ASP A 40 26.49 -4.10 26.63
CA ASP A 40 26.73 -5.33 27.38
C ASP A 40 28.25 -5.49 27.54
N GLU A 41 28.79 -4.92 28.63
CA GLU A 41 30.25 -4.78 28.85
C GLU A 41 30.99 -6.12 28.92
N ASP A 42 30.27 -7.20 29.29
CA ASP A 42 30.81 -8.56 29.38
C ASP A 42 30.89 -9.27 28.01
N ARG A 43 30.31 -8.67 26.95
CA ARG A 43 30.28 -9.27 25.61
C ARG A 43 31.51 -8.88 24.78
N ALA A 44 32.31 -9.88 24.39
CA ALA A 44 33.46 -9.67 23.51
C ALA A 44 33.05 -9.09 22.15
N LEU A 45 33.86 -8.17 21.61
CA LEU A 45 33.66 -7.63 20.27
C LEU A 45 33.98 -8.73 19.23
N PRO A 46 33.02 -9.13 18.37
CA PRO A 46 33.28 -10.13 17.35
C PRO A 46 34.33 -9.61 16.35
N THR A 47 35.34 -10.43 16.06
CA THR A 47 36.44 -10.10 15.14
C THR A 47 36.21 -10.65 13.74
N LYS A 48 35.34 -11.66 13.59
CA LYS A 48 35.01 -12.25 12.29
C LYS A 48 34.02 -11.37 11.52
N PRO A 49 34.25 -11.12 10.22
CA PRO A 49 33.30 -10.40 9.37
C PRO A 49 31.87 -10.94 9.41
N SER A 50 31.69 -12.27 9.29
CA SER A 50 30.38 -12.92 9.27
C SER A 50 29.58 -12.62 10.54
N GLU A 51 30.19 -12.74 11.71
CA GLU A 51 29.56 -12.41 13.00
C GLU A 51 29.15 -10.92 13.09
N GLN A 52 29.99 -10.01 12.58
CA GLN A 52 29.67 -8.58 12.55
C GLN A 52 28.50 -8.27 11.60
N ILE A 53 28.41 -8.98 10.48
CA ILE A 53 27.31 -8.88 9.52
C ILE A 53 26.01 -9.40 10.12
N SER A 54 26.01 -10.55 10.80
CA SER A 54 24.80 -11.06 11.47
C SER A 54 24.27 -10.07 12.51
N LEU A 55 25.16 -9.41 13.27
CA LEU A 55 24.78 -8.32 14.18
C LEU A 55 24.17 -7.12 13.47
N TYR A 56 24.68 -6.79 12.28
CA TYR A 56 24.18 -5.72 11.44
C TYR A 56 22.78 -6.02 10.90
N LEU A 57 22.56 -7.23 10.36
CA LEU A 57 21.27 -7.69 9.87
C LEU A 57 20.22 -7.70 10.98
N ALA A 58 20.51 -8.31 12.13
CA ALA A 58 19.60 -8.34 13.28
C ALA A 58 19.23 -6.94 13.80
N ARG A 59 20.11 -5.94 13.60
CA ARG A 59 19.80 -4.55 13.92
C ARG A 59 18.86 -3.94 12.88
N ILE A 60 19.08 -4.19 11.59
CA ILE A 60 18.19 -3.71 10.52
C ILE A 60 16.79 -4.27 10.74
N GLU A 61 16.66 -5.59 10.90
CA GLU A 61 15.36 -6.24 11.12
C GLU A 61 14.61 -5.65 12.30
N ARG A 62 15.30 -5.41 13.43
CA ARG A 62 14.69 -4.76 14.60
C ARG A 62 14.20 -3.34 14.30
N ILE A 63 14.96 -2.56 13.54
CA ILE A 63 14.57 -1.19 13.19
C ILE A 63 13.37 -1.20 12.26
N VAL A 64 13.40 -2.06 11.24
CA VAL A 64 12.32 -2.22 10.27
C VAL A 64 11.05 -2.69 10.96
N LYS A 65 11.12 -3.72 11.80
CA LYS A 65 9.96 -4.25 12.55
C LYS A 65 9.38 -3.24 13.55
N LYS A 66 10.24 -2.44 14.20
CA LYS A 66 9.80 -1.49 15.23
C LYS A 66 9.36 -0.14 14.66
N TRP A 67 9.94 0.28 13.54
CA TRP A 67 9.78 1.61 12.97
C TRP A 67 9.76 1.58 11.43
N PRO A 68 8.85 0.82 10.80
CA PRO A 68 8.88 0.61 9.35
C PRO A 68 8.73 1.92 8.56
N THR A 69 7.76 2.76 8.92
CA THR A 69 7.53 4.07 8.28
C THR A 69 8.73 4.99 8.44
N THR A 70 9.25 5.15 9.67
CA THR A 70 10.41 6.02 9.92
C THR A 70 11.67 5.53 9.22
N PHE A 71 11.83 4.21 9.07
CA PHE A 71 12.93 3.64 8.30
C PHE A 71 12.78 3.98 6.81
N ARG A 72 11.57 3.83 6.27
CA ARG A 72 11.20 4.20 4.90
C ARG A 72 11.47 5.69 4.62
N ASP A 73 10.97 6.58 5.47
CA ASP A 73 11.12 8.04 5.35
C ASP A 73 12.59 8.50 5.31
N ARG A 74 13.48 7.74 5.96
CA ARG A 74 14.93 8.02 5.96
C ARG A 74 15.67 7.40 4.78
N LEU A 75 15.15 6.30 4.23
CA LEU A 75 15.76 5.55 3.14
C LEU A 75 15.37 6.11 1.78
N TYR A 76 14.09 6.38 1.56
CA TYR A 76 13.53 6.71 0.25
C TYR A 76 14.09 8.00 -0.35
N PRO A 77 14.30 9.10 0.42
CA PRO A 77 14.93 10.30 -0.12
C PRO A 77 16.35 10.10 -0.68
N LYS A 78 17.00 8.97 -0.36
CA LYS A 78 18.32 8.60 -0.89
C LYS A 78 18.24 7.77 -2.17
N LEU A 79 17.07 7.20 -2.47
CA LEU A 79 16.84 6.28 -3.59
C LEU A 79 16.00 6.91 -4.70
N LEU A 80 15.04 7.77 -4.34
CA LEU A 80 14.14 8.44 -5.27
C LEU A 80 14.83 9.64 -5.97
N SER A 81 14.40 9.94 -7.19
CA SER A 81 14.85 11.14 -7.89
C SER A 81 14.34 12.40 -7.19
N ARG A 82 15.17 13.43 -7.11
CA ARG A 82 14.73 14.72 -6.55
C ARG A 82 13.92 15.47 -7.60
N PRO A 83 12.82 16.17 -7.22
CA PRO A 83 11.96 16.90 -8.17
C PRO A 83 12.73 17.81 -9.14
N LYS A 84 13.76 18.50 -8.63
CA LYS A 84 14.61 19.43 -9.38
C LYS A 84 15.53 18.77 -10.41
N ASP A 85 15.82 17.47 -10.26
CA ASP A 85 16.72 16.74 -11.14
C ASP A 85 15.98 16.12 -12.34
N ILE A 86 14.63 16.13 -12.34
CA ILE A 86 13.81 15.61 -13.44
C ILE A 86 13.78 16.64 -14.57
N THR A 87 14.35 16.29 -15.73
CA THR A 87 14.52 17.21 -16.87
C THR A 87 13.25 17.37 -17.70
N ASP A 88 13.14 18.50 -18.40
CA ASP A 88 12.08 18.72 -19.40
C ASP A 88 12.14 17.70 -20.54
N GLU A 89 13.35 17.26 -20.93
CA GLU A 89 13.52 16.22 -21.95
C GLU A 89 12.88 14.89 -21.54
N TYR A 90 13.07 14.46 -20.28
CA TYR A 90 12.40 13.28 -19.75
C TYR A 90 10.88 13.44 -19.83
N LEU A 91 10.35 14.57 -19.38
CA LEU A 91 8.90 14.83 -19.38
C LEU A 91 8.31 14.86 -20.78
N LYS A 92 9.02 15.46 -21.75
CA LYS A 92 8.63 15.43 -23.17
C LYS A 92 8.55 14.01 -23.70
N ASN A 93 9.52 13.16 -23.35
CA ASN A 93 9.52 11.75 -23.77
C ASN A 93 8.36 10.96 -23.15
N VAL A 94 8.02 11.22 -21.88
CA VAL A 94 6.86 10.61 -21.21
C VAL A 94 5.55 11.04 -21.90
N LEU A 95 5.34 12.35 -22.06
CA LEU A 95 4.13 12.88 -22.71
C LEU A 95 3.98 12.38 -24.15
N PHE A 96 5.09 12.29 -24.89
CA PHE A 96 5.08 11.74 -26.23
C PHE A 96 4.74 10.23 -26.23
N GLY A 97 5.29 9.47 -25.28
CA GLY A 97 4.96 8.05 -25.11
C GLY A 97 3.47 7.83 -24.81
N GLU A 98 2.90 8.60 -23.88
CA GLU A 98 1.47 8.56 -23.55
C GLU A 98 0.61 8.86 -24.79
N PHE A 99 0.97 9.88 -25.57
CA PHE A 99 0.25 10.22 -26.80
C PHE A 99 0.27 9.08 -27.82
N VAL A 100 1.44 8.46 -28.02
CA VAL A 100 1.59 7.31 -28.92
C VAL A 100 0.70 6.14 -28.50
N GLU A 101 0.66 5.83 -27.19
CA GLU A 101 -0.22 4.79 -26.64
C GLU A 101 -1.69 5.13 -26.83
N GLN A 102 -2.09 6.40 -26.64
CA GLN A 102 -3.45 6.88 -26.91
C GLN A 102 -3.85 6.77 -28.38
N GLN A 103 -2.89 6.84 -29.30
CA GLN A 103 -3.13 6.58 -30.73
C GLN A 103 -3.18 5.08 -31.06
N GLY A 104 -3.08 4.18 -30.06
CA GLY A 104 -3.19 2.74 -30.22
C GLY A 104 -1.90 2.05 -30.67
N TYR A 105 -0.75 2.75 -30.61
CA TYR A 105 0.54 2.17 -31.01
C TYR A 105 1.31 1.62 -29.81
N THR A 106 1.98 0.50 -30.02
CA THR A 106 2.80 -0.18 -29.01
C THR A 106 4.28 0.11 -29.18
N ALA A 107 5.05 -0.07 -28.10
CA ALA A 107 6.51 0.04 -28.12
C ALA A 107 7.16 -0.87 -29.18
N ASN A 108 6.62 -2.08 -29.39
CA ASN A 108 7.13 -3.02 -30.39
C ASN A 108 6.95 -2.51 -31.83
N GLN A 109 5.83 -1.85 -32.13
CA GLN A 109 5.60 -1.25 -33.45
C GLN A 109 6.56 -0.09 -33.72
N LEU A 110 6.86 0.73 -32.70
CA LEU A 110 7.85 1.81 -32.79
C LEU A 110 9.29 1.29 -32.91
N ALA A 111 9.57 0.14 -32.30
CA ALA A 111 10.88 -0.50 -32.35
C ALA A 111 11.13 -1.30 -33.64
N HIS A 112 10.14 -1.39 -34.55
CA HIS A 112 10.30 -2.09 -35.82
C HIS A 112 11.41 -1.42 -36.67
N PRO A 113 12.45 -2.15 -37.14
CA PRO A 113 13.62 -1.56 -37.77
C PRO A 113 13.33 -0.69 -38.99
N GLU A 114 12.39 -1.13 -39.85
CA GLU A 114 12.07 -0.44 -41.09
C GLU A 114 10.95 0.61 -40.96
N GLN A 115 9.83 0.26 -40.32
CA GLN A 115 8.63 1.10 -40.24
C GLN A 115 8.63 2.03 -39.02
N GLY A 116 9.33 1.66 -37.95
CA GLY A 116 9.37 2.37 -36.67
C GLY A 116 9.88 3.81 -36.77
N PRO A 117 11.01 4.09 -37.46
CA PRO A 117 11.51 5.46 -37.61
C PRO A 117 10.52 6.41 -38.29
N THR A 118 9.90 5.97 -39.39
CA THR A 118 8.90 6.78 -40.12
C THR A 118 7.65 6.98 -39.29
N LEU A 119 7.13 5.92 -38.66
CA LEU A 119 5.97 5.99 -37.78
C LEU A 119 6.21 6.96 -36.60
N LYS A 120 7.39 6.88 -35.97
CA LYS A 120 7.78 7.76 -34.87
C LYS A 120 7.86 9.22 -35.31
N ALA A 121 8.37 9.49 -36.52
CA ALA A 121 8.42 10.83 -37.09
C ALA A 121 7.01 11.40 -37.34
N THR A 122 6.11 10.60 -37.93
CA THR A 122 4.71 10.98 -38.15
C THR A 122 3.98 11.28 -36.83
N LEU A 123 4.11 10.39 -35.84
CA LEU A 123 3.49 10.58 -34.53
C LEU A 123 4.07 11.80 -33.80
N ARG A 124 5.37 12.08 -33.96
CA ARG A 124 5.99 13.29 -33.40
C ARG A 124 5.39 14.56 -34.01
N GLN A 125 5.20 14.62 -35.33
CA GLN A 125 4.54 15.78 -35.96
C GLN A 125 3.11 15.97 -35.47
N GLN A 126 2.35 14.88 -35.32
CA GLN A 126 0.98 14.96 -34.78
C GLN A 126 0.96 15.46 -33.33
N PHE A 127 1.91 15.00 -32.51
CA PHE A 127 2.07 15.49 -31.14
C PHE A 127 2.40 16.99 -31.12
N GLU A 128 3.36 17.43 -31.93
CA GLU A 128 3.77 18.84 -32.00
C GLU A 128 2.59 19.74 -32.43
N HIS A 129 1.84 19.33 -33.45
CA HIS A 129 0.66 20.07 -33.88
C HIS A 129 -0.39 20.20 -32.76
N ARG A 130 -0.64 19.13 -32.02
CA ARG A 130 -1.72 19.09 -31.02
C ARG A 130 -1.35 19.70 -29.67
N TYR A 131 -0.12 19.56 -29.22
CA TYR A 131 0.28 19.88 -27.83
C TYR A 131 1.29 21.02 -27.72
N THR A 132 2.04 21.31 -28.78
CA THR A 132 3.10 22.33 -28.75
C THR A 132 2.80 23.52 -29.67
N ASN A 133 1.62 23.53 -30.29
CA ASN A 133 1.21 24.54 -31.27
C ASN A 133 2.23 24.69 -32.40
N ASP A 134 2.62 23.54 -33.00
CA ASP A 134 3.63 23.39 -34.05
C ASP A 134 5.06 23.80 -33.66
N THR A 135 5.34 24.03 -32.37
CA THR A 135 6.70 24.25 -31.87
C THR A 135 7.46 22.91 -31.85
N PRO A 136 8.64 22.78 -32.48
CA PRO A 136 9.42 21.54 -32.41
C PRO A 136 9.66 21.09 -30.97
N LEU A 137 9.52 19.79 -30.71
CA LEU A 137 9.58 19.24 -29.34
C LEU A 137 10.89 19.57 -28.61
N GLY A 138 12.00 19.72 -29.36
CA GLY A 138 13.29 20.14 -28.81
C GLY A 138 13.23 21.52 -28.15
N ASP A 139 12.55 22.47 -28.79
CA ASP A 139 12.48 23.88 -28.39
C ASP A 139 11.28 24.19 -27.48
N TRP A 140 10.26 23.34 -27.51
CA TRP A 140 9.09 23.48 -26.64
C TRP A 140 9.48 23.34 -25.16
N ARG A 141 8.94 24.16 -24.26
CA ARG A 141 9.15 24.00 -22.81
C ARG A 141 7.88 23.44 -22.18
N VAL A 142 8.02 22.49 -21.27
CA VAL A 142 6.85 21.92 -20.58
C VAL A 142 6.24 23.02 -19.69
N PRO A 143 4.95 23.35 -19.83
CA PRO A 143 4.30 24.36 -18.98
C PRO A 143 4.45 24.03 -17.50
N ASP A 144 4.71 25.03 -16.64
CA ASP A 144 5.09 24.82 -15.24
C ASP A 144 4.05 24.01 -14.42
N GLN A 145 2.76 24.19 -14.71
CA GLN A 145 1.68 23.41 -14.07
C GLN A 145 1.74 21.93 -14.45
N LEU A 146 1.81 21.63 -15.76
CA LEU A 146 1.93 20.26 -16.28
C LEU A 146 3.24 19.61 -15.82
N ARG A 147 4.31 20.40 -15.76
CA ARG A 147 5.60 19.97 -15.23
C ARG A 147 5.48 19.51 -13.78
N SER A 148 4.84 20.32 -12.93
CA SER A 148 4.65 20.03 -11.51
C SER A 148 3.81 18.77 -11.28
N GLU A 149 2.76 18.57 -12.10
CA GLU A 149 1.96 17.35 -12.10
C GLU A 149 2.79 16.12 -12.49
N ARG A 150 3.49 16.16 -13.62
CA ARG A 150 4.25 15.01 -14.13
C ARG A 150 5.46 14.66 -13.27
N VAL A 151 6.12 15.65 -12.65
CA VAL A 151 7.17 15.41 -11.65
C VAL A 151 6.63 14.67 -10.43
N ARG A 152 5.46 15.10 -9.90
CA ARG A 152 4.83 14.40 -8.77
C ARG A 152 4.46 12.97 -9.12
N MET A 153 3.89 12.74 -10.31
CA MET A 153 3.57 11.39 -10.79
C MET A 153 4.83 10.52 -10.91
N ALA A 154 5.90 11.03 -11.50
CA ALA A 154 7.14 10.29 -11.66
C ALA A 154 7.74 9.84 -10.31
N ILE A 155 7.74 10.72 -9.30
CA ILE A 155 8.23 10.39 -7.96
C ILE A 155 7.31 9.36 -7.29
N ARG A 156 5.98 9.55 -7.39
CA ARG A 156 4.99 8.62 -6.85
C ARG A 156 5.11 7.23 -7.48
N ASP A 157 5.40 7.16 -8.77
CA ASP A 157 5.64 5.93 -9.51
C ASP A 157 6.89 5.20 -9.02
N GLN A 158 7.99 5.92 -8.78
CA GLN A 158 9.20 5.38 -8.17
C GLN A 158 8.94 4.89 -6.75
N GLU A 159 8.23 5.67 -5.94
CA GLU A 159 7.88 5.31 -4.57
C GLU A 159 6.99 4.05 -4.53
N THR A 160 5.97 3.99 -5.37
CA THR A 160 5.04 2.85 -5.44
C THR A 160 5.75 1.57 -5.87
N SER A 161 6.59 1.65 -6.92
CA SER A 161 7.39 0.49 -7.36
C SER A 161 8.41 0.04 -6.31
N LEU A 162 8.98 0.96 -5.53
CA LEU A 162 9.89 0.64 -4.43
C LEU A 162 9.17 0.05 -3.22
N ASN A 163 7.95 0.53 -2.91
CA ASN A 163 7.11 0.00 -1.83
C ASN A 163 6.84 -1.49 -2.05
N GLN A 164 6.59 -1.95 -3.27
CA GLN A 164 6.38 -3.38 -3.56
C GLN A 164 7.53 -4.27 -3.04
N TRP A 165 8.78 -3.87 -3.28
CA TRP A 165 9.95 -4.58 -2.78
C TRP A 165 10.09 -4.45 -1.27
N PHE A 166 9.94 -3.23 -0.74
CA PHE A 166 10.13 -2.97 0.67
C PHE A 166 9.07 -3.70 1.52
N ASP A 167 7.80 -3.58 1.18
CA ASP A 167 6.67 -4.13 1.93
C ASP A 167 6.71 -5.66 1.90
N TYR A 168 7.01 -6.26 0.75
CA TYR A 168 7.19 -7.70 0.67
C TYR A 168 8.39 -8.18 1.49
N LEU A 169 9.60 -7.65 1.24
CA LEU A 169 10.83 -8.14 1.89
C LEU A 169 10.88 -7.86 3.39
N THR A 170 10.10 -6.90 3.89
CA THR A 170 10.04 -6.58 5.32
C THR A 170 8.81 -7.14 6.03
N GLY A 171 7.80 -7.56 5.28
CA GLY A 171 6.57 -8.13 5.79
C GLY A 171 6.71 -9.60 6.22
N PRO A 172 5.68 -10.14 6.91
CA PRO A 172 5.67 -11.53 7.39
C PRO A 172 5.79 -12.54 6.23
N GLN A 173 5.33 -12.15 5.05
CA GLN A 173 5.25 -12.96 3.85
C GLN A 173 6.61 -13.32 3.22
N ALA A 174 7.69 -12.64 3.63
CA ALA A 174 9.05 -12.93 3.20
C ALA A 174 9.92 -13.50 4.34
N GLU A 175 9.37 -13.77 5.53
CA GLU A 175 10.13 -14.33 6.67
C GLU A 175 10.73 -15.72 6.39
N HIS A 176 10.27 -16.40 5.34
CA HIS A 176 10.89 -17.62 4.84
C HIS A 176 12.28 -17.40 4.22
N TYR A 177 12.59 -16.18 3.76
CA TYR A 177 13.92 -15.87 3.28
C TYR A 177 14.85 -15.46 4.43
N PRO A 178 16.11 -15.91 4.41
CA PRO A 178 17.15 -15.42 5.31
C PRO A 178 17.30 -13.90 5.21
N ALA A 179 17.62 -13.24 6.34
CA ALA A 179 17.78 -11.80 6.41
C ALA A 179 18.83 -11.29 5.40
N ALA A 180 19.88 -12.09 5.21
CA ALA A 180 20.95 -11.84 4.24
C ALA A 180 20.44 -11.81 2.79
N PHE A 181 19.58 -12.76 2.41
CA PHE A 181 19.01 -12.79 1.06
C PHE A 181 18.06 -11.60 0.83
N ARG A 182 17.20 -11.29 1.81
CA ARG A 182 16.29 -10.13 1.74
C ARG A 182 17.07 -8.82 1.60
N TYR A 183 18.16 -8.66 2.35
CA TYR A 183 19.07 -7.52 2.23
C TYR A 183 19.67 -7.44 0.82
N TRP A 184 20.20 -8.55 0.30
CA TRP A 184 20.81 -8.60 -1.03
C TRP A 184 19.80 -8.25 -2.13
N ALA A 185 18.61 -8.84 -2.11
CA ALA A 185 17.55 -8.56 -3.06
C ALA A 185 17.16 -7.08 -3.07
N MET A 186 16.93 -6.47 -1.90
CA MET A 186 16.61 -5.04 -1.80
C MET A 186 17.77 -4.17 -2.29
N ALA A 187 19.01 -4.47 -1.84
CA ALA A 187 20.20 -3.68 -2.17
C ALA A 187 20.55 -3.73 -3.66
N GLU A 188 20.23 -4.82 -4.36
CA GLU A 188 20.48 -4.95 -5.79
C GLU A 188 19.29 -4.48 -6.64
N ALA A 189 18.03 -4.72 -6.24
CA ALA A 189 16.86 -4.27 -6.98
C ALA A 189 16.83 -2.75 -7.19
N VAL A 190 17.26 -1.98 -6.18
CA VAL A 190 17.35 -0.51 -6.28
C VAL A 190 18.39 -0.02 -7.30
N LYS A 191 19.31 -0.88 -7.73
CA LYS A 191 20.35 -0.56 -8.73
C LYS A 191 19.95 -0.90 -10.16
N LEU A 192 18.80 -1.52 -10.38
CA LEU A 192 18.34 -1.98 -11.69
C LEU A 192 17.49 -0.92 -12.39
N GLY A 193 18.01 -0.31 -13.46
CA GLY A 193 17.30 0.65 -14.31
C GLY A 193 16.20 0.01 -15.18
N PRO A 194 15.71 0.72 -16.22
CA PRO A 194 14.70 0.19 -17.13
C PRO A 194 15.07 -1.16 -17.73
N TYR A 195 14.09 -2.05 -17.87
CA TYR A 195 14.25 -3.32 -18.57
C TYR A 195 14.37 -3.09 -20.08
N ASP A 196 15.38 -3.70 -20.69
CA ASP A 196 15.58 -3.71 -22.14
C ASP A 196 14.99 -5.01 -22.70
N TYR A 197 13.85 -4.92 -23.37
CA TYR A 197 13.14 -6.07 -23.94
C TYR A 197 13.92 -6.75 -25.09
N GLY A 198 14.78 -6.01 -25.80
CA GLY A 198 15.59 -6.58 -26.88
C GLY A 198 16.76 -7.39 -26.34
N ARG A 199 17.45 -6.86 -25.32
CA ARG A 199 18.55 -7.56 -24.64
C ARG A 199 18.09 -8.53 -23.55
N LYS A 200 16.82 -8.50 -23.18
CA LYS A 200 16.22 -9.27 -22.07
C LYS A 200 16.99 -9.09 -20.76
N SER A 201 17.30 -7.83 -20.42
CA SER A 201 18.13 -7.50 -19.27
C SER A 201 17.84 -6.11 -18.73
N PHE A 202 18.02 -5.91 -17.43
CA PHE A 202 17.95 -4.57 -16.84
C PHE A 202 19.18 -3.74 -17.16
N ASN A 203 18.96 -2.46 -17.47
CA ASN A 203 20.04 -1.47 -17.46
C ASN A 203 20.50 -1.19 -16.03
N GLN A 204 21.65 -0.53 -15.88
CA GLN A 204 22.06 -0.01 -14.57
C GLN A 204 21.27 1.27 -14.26
N ARG A 205 20.82 1.43 -13.02
CA ARG A 205 20.22 2.67 -12.54
C ARG A 205 21.32 3.69 -12.25
N GLU A 206 21.17 4.87 -12.84
CA GLU A 206 22.01 6.04 -12.58
C GLU A 206 21.29 7.02 -11.64
N SER A 207 22.02 7.97 -11.04
CA SER A 207 21.45 8.96 -10.11
C SER A 207 20.36 9.85 -10.74
N GLY A 208 20.37 10.01 -12.07
CA GLY A 208 19.34 10.74 -12.82
C GLY A 208 18.19 9.88 -13.35
N THR A 209 18.13 8.58 -13.02
CA THR A 209 17.07 7.69 -13.52
C THR A 209 15.75 7.99 -12.84
N VAL A 210 14.80 8.54 -13.60
CA VAL A 210 13.47 8.93 -13.12
C VAL A 210 12.43 7.80 -13.25
N THR A 211 12.76 6.75 -14.00
CA THR A 211 11.86 5.62 -14.21
C THR A 211 11.66 4.80 -12.94
N ARG A 212 10.52 4.10 -12.90
CA ARG A 212 10.13 3.12 -11.87
C ARG A 212 11.23 2.10 -11.60
N PHE A 213 11.28 1.61 -10.36
CA PHE A 213 12.07 0.41 -10.04
C PHE A 213 11.46 -0.80 -10.74
N PRO A 214 12.24 -1.89 -10.96
CA PRO A 214 11.68 -3.12 -11.50
C PRO A 214 10.51 -3.59 -10.65
N GLU A 215 9.49 -4.14 -11.29
CA GLU A 215 8.40 -4.77 -10.56
C GLU A 215 8.92 -6.02 -9.83
N LEU A 216 8.38 -6.26 -8.64
CA LEU A 216 8.65 -7.47 -7.88
C LEU A 216 7.81 -8.63 -8.45
N ASP A 217 8.48 -9.71 -8.82
CA ASP A 217 7.88 -11.01 -9.08
C ASP A 217 8.34 -11.98 -7.99
N GLN A 218 7.38 -12.39 -7.14
CA GLN A 218 7.66 -13.20 -5.96
C GLN A 218 8.10 -14.63 -6.33
N GLN A 219 7.61 -15.19 -7.45
CA GLN A 219 8.01 -16.51 -7.93
C GLN A 219 9.41 -16.47 -8.52
N ALA A 220 9.72 -15.47 -9.36
CA ALA A 220 11.06 -15.28 -9.90
C ALA A 220 12.10 -15.04 -8.80
N LEU A 221 11.75 -14.28 -7.75
CA LEU A 221 12.62 -14.08 -6.60
C LEU A 221 12.85 -15.38 -5.81
N ALA A 222 11.81 -16.20 -5.61
CA ALA A 222 11.94 -17.50 -4.96
C ALA A 222 12.83 -18.45 -5.75
N LEU A 223 12.71 -18.44 -7.08
CA LEU A 223 13.59 -19.21 -7.97
C LEU A 223 15.06 -18.78 -7.85
N ILE A 224 15.35 -17.48 -7.74
CA ILE A 224 16.72 -17.03 -7.49
C ILE A 224 17.24 -17.57 -6.16
N PHE A 225 16.42 -17.46 -5.11
CA PHE A 225 16.80 -17.92 -3.77
C PHE A 225 17.21 -19.40 -3.80
N ASP A 226 16.32 -20.24 -4.31
CA ASP A 226 16.54 -21.69 -4.40
C ASP A 226 17.78 -22.05 -5.21
N GLU A 227 17.95 -21.44 -6.39
CA GLU A 227 19.02 -21.83 -7.31
C GLU A 227 20.38 -21.32 -6.83
N VAL A 228 20.43 -20.18 -6.12
CA VAL A 228 21.65 -19.72 -5.44
C VAL A 228 21.99 -20.62 -4.26
N GLU A 229 21.02 -21.01 -3.45
CA GLU A 229 21.21 -21.94 -2.35
C GLU A 229 21.72 -23.31 -2.82
N LYS A 230 21.08 -23.88 -3.85
CA LYS A 230 21.50 -25.14 -4.49
C LYS A 230 22.89 -25.03 -5.08
N HIS A 231 23.20 -23.91 -5.76
CA HIS A 231 24.53 -23.68 -6.30
C HIS A 231 25.60 -23.67 -5.21
N ARG A 232 25.35 -23.01 -4.08
CA ARG A 232 26.29 -22.90 -2.96
C ARG A 232 26.43 -24.19 -2.14
N THR A 233 25.44 -25.07 -2.22
CA THR A 233 25.41 -26.35 -1.49
C THR A 233 25.68 -27.56 -2.39
N ASP A 234 26.10 -27.33 -3.64
CA ASP A 234 26.35 -28.35 -4.67
C ASP A 234 25.15 -29.30 -4.92
N GLN A 235 23.93 -28.80 -4.74
CA GLN A 235 22.69 -29.52 -5.04
C GLN A 235 22.28 -29.31 -6.51
N PRO A 236 21.67 -30.31 -7.17
CA PRO A 236 21.19 -30.17 -8.53
C PRO A 236 19.96 -29.26 -8.60
N SER A 237 19.85 -28.50 -9.70
CA SER A 237 18.63 -27.77 -10.05
C SER A 237 17.48 -28.74 -10.27
N LEU A 238 16.27 -28.35 -9.86
CA LEU A 238 15.04 -29.09 -10.17
C LEU A 238 14.33 -28.53 -11.40
N LEU A 239 14.83 -27.42 -11.97
CA LEU A 239 14.21 -26.78 -13.12
C LEU A 239 14.30 -27.67 -14.36
N GLU A 240 13.17 -27.82 -15.04
CA GLU A 240 13.12 -28.46 -16.35
C GLU A 240 13.64 -27.48 -17.39
N LEU A 241 14.93 -27.57 -17.68
CA LEU A 241 15.64 -26.73 -18.63
C LEU A 241 16.19 -27.57 -19.78
N THR A 242 16.17 -27.02 -20.99
CA THR A 242 16.95 -27.58 -22.10
C THR A 242 18.45 -27.45 -21.80
N ASP A 243 19.29 -28.33 -22.37
CA ASP A 243 20.75 -28.29 -22.14
C ASP A 243 21.37 -26.89 -22.35
N PRO A 244 21.01 -26.12 -23.39
CA PRO A 244 21.53 -24.76 -23.57
C PRO A 244 21.09 -23.81 -22.45
N GLN A 245 19.83 -23.89 -22.00
CA GLN A 245 19.32 -23.06 -20.91
C GLN A 245 20.03 -23.39 -19.58
N ALA A 246 20.21 -24.68 -19.29
CA ALA A 246 20.91 -25.13 -18.08
C ALA A 246 22.37 -24.66 -18.06
N GLN A 247 23.09 -24.74 -19.18
CA GLN A 247 24.47 -24.26 -19.30
C GLN A 247 24.58 -22.74 -19.12
N GLU A 248 23.69 -21.98 -19.75
CA GLU A 248 23.66 -20.51 -19.62
C GLU A 248 23.33 -20.09 -18.19
N PHE A 249 22.34 -20.73 -17.56
CA PHE A 249 21.95 -20.41 -16.21
C PHE A 249 23.05 -20.74 -15.19
N LYS A 250 23.71 -21.89 -15.35
CA LYS A 250 24.88 -22.27 -14.54
C LYS A 250 26.00 -21.23 -14.60
N LYS A 251 26.27 -20.63 -15.77
CA LYS A 251 27.26 -19.55 -15.90
C LYS A 251 26.85 -18.29 -15.14
N ARG A 252 25.55 -17.96 -15.13
CA ARG A 252 25.03 -16.80 -14.38
C ARG A 252 25.17 -17.01 -12.88
N LEU A 253 24.84 -18.21 -12.40
CA LEU A 253 24.96 -18.61 -10.99
C LEU A 253 26.40 -18.45 -10.48
N GLN A 254 27.42 -18.78 -11.28
CA GLN A 254 28.82 -18.58 -10.88
C GLN A 254 29.20 -17.14 -10.51
N THR A 255 28.52 -16.15 -11.11
CA THR A 255 28.77 -14.73 -10.83
C THR A 255 27.84 -14.14 -9.78
N GLU A 256 26.75 -14.86 -9.46
CA GLU A 256 25.66 -14.42 -8.59
C GLU A 256 25.26 -12.96 -8.79
N ASN A 257 25.22 -12.49 -10.05
CA ASN A 257 24.79 -11.14 -10.35
C ASN A 257 23.25 -11.08 -10.33
N PHE A 258 22.69 -10.38 -9.34
CA PHE A 258 21.25 -10.33 -9.12
C PHE A 258 20.47 -9.89 -10.37
N GLY A 259 20.88 -8.82 -11.06
CA GLY A 259 20.18 -8.34 -12.26
C GLY A 259 20.14 -9.36 -13.40
N LYS A 260 21.23 -10.12 -13.60
CA LYS A 260 21.29 -11.20 -14.61
C LYS A 260 20.49 -12.43 -14.23
N LEU A 261 20.45 -12.77 -12.94
CA LEU A 261 19.66 -13.87 -12.42
C LEU A 261 18.17 -13.52 -12.46
N TYR A 262 17.80 -12.33 -12.02
CA TYR A 262 16.42 -11.85 -11.99
C TYR A 262 15.82 -11.67 -13.39
N SER A 263 16.56 -11.05 -14.32
CA SER A 263 16.09 -10.98 -15.71
C SER A 263 15.89 -12.35 -16.33
N TRP A 264 16.77 -13.32 -16.06
CA TRP A 264 16.60 -14.70 -16.54
C TRP A 264 15.39 -15.39 -15.89
N ALA A 265 15.24 -15.25 -14.57
CA ALA A 265 14.13 -15.86 -13.82
C ALA A 265 12.78 -15.29 -14.25
N LEU A 266 12.68 -13.98 -14.50
CA LEU A 266 11.49 -13.34 -15.05
C LEU A 266 11.13 -13.92 -16.42
N GLU A 267 12.09 -14.04 -17.34
CA GLU A 267 11.85 -14.63 -18.66
C GLU A 267 11.42 -16.10 -18.56
N TYR A 268 12.02 -16.85 -17.63
CA TYR A 268 11.64 -18.23 -17.36
C TYR A 268 10.21 -18.33 -16.83
N VAL A 269 9.85 -17.58 -15.77
CA VAL A 269 8.51 -17.57 -15.18
C VAL A 269 7.45 -17.13 -16.21
N ASN A 270 7.73 -16.08 -16.99
CA ASN A 270 6.84 -15.61 -18.05
C ASN A 270 6.64 -16.63 -19.18
N SER A 271 7.57 -17.59 -19.36
CA SER A 271 7.41 -18.69 -20.31
C SER A 271 6.60 -19.86 -19.77
N LEU A 272 6.34 -19.91 -18.46
CA LEU A 272 5.56 -20.97 -17.82
C LEU A 272 4.07 -20.84 -18.15
N ARG A 273 3.34 -21.94 -17.98
CA ARG A 273 1.93 -22.02 -18.34
C ARG A 273 1.08 -21.17 -17.39
N LEU A 274 0.30 -20.24 -17.96
CA LEU A 274 -0.83 -19.57 -17.31
C LEU A 274 -2.14 -19.97 -18.03
N PRO A 275 -2.99 -20.81 -17.44
CA PRO A 275 -4.13 -21.41 -18.14
C PRO A 275 -5.38 -20.52 -18.09
N GLU A 276 -5.26 -19.25 -18.49
CA GLU A 276 -6.36 -18.26 -18.40
C GLU A 276 -7.64 -18.72 -19.13
N GLU A 277 -7.49 -19.35 -20.31
CA GLU A 277 -8.63 -19.84 -21.12
C GLU A 277 -9.42 -20.98 -20.46
N ARG A 278 -8.87 -21.62 -19.41
CA ARG A 278 -9.50 -22.77 -18.73
C ARG A 278 -10.05 -22.44 -17.36
N LEU A 279 -10.00 -21.17 -16.93
CA LEU A 279 -10.45 -20.77 -15.59
C LEU A 279 -11.94 -21.07 -15.36
N ALA A 280 -12.76 -21.14 -16.41
CA ALA A 280 -14.17 -21.53 -16.28
C ALA A 280 -14.37 -22.99 -15.80
N ILE A 281 -13.35 -23.86 -15.94
CA ILE A 281 -13.41 -25.25 -15.48
C ILE A 281 -13.00 -25.31 -14.01
N THR A 282 -13.98 -25.43 -13.12
CA THR A 282 -13.78 -25.44 -11.66
C THR A 282 -13.77 -26.84 -11.05
N SER A 283 -13.94 -27.90 -11.85
CA SER A 283 -13.74 -29.28 -11.39
C SER A 283 -12.27 -29.51 -11.05
N GLY A 284 -12.05 -30.23 -9.96
CA GLY A 284 -10.70 -30.43 -9.44
C GLY A 284 -10.72 -30.98 -8.02
N GLN A 285 -9.54 -31.00 -7.39
CA GLN A 285 -9.36 -31.55 -6.04
C GLN A 285 -8.36 -30.74 -5.23
N TRP A 286 -8.63 -30.68 -3.92
CA TRP A 286 -7.69 -30.17 -2.94
C TRP A 286 -6.65 -31.22 -2.59
N ARG A 287 -5.38 -30.83 -2.59
CA ARG A 287 -4.27 -31.63 -2.06
C ARG A 287 -3.68 -30.93 -0.83
N LYS A 288 -3.50 -31.67 0.25
CA LYS A 288 -2.80 -31.21 1.46
C LYS A 288 -1.32 -31.55 1.36
N PHE A 289 -0.48 -30.55 1.54
CA PHE A 289 0.94 -30.70 1.86
C PHE A 289 1.08 -30.41 3.34
N ALA A 290 1.28 -31.47 4.12
CA ALA A 290 1.22 -31.39 5.57
C ALA A 290 2.46 -30.69 6.14
N LYS A 291 2.28 -30.00 7.26
CA LYS A 291 3.39 -29.50 8.07
C LYS A 291 4.40 -30.62 8.35
N GLY A 292 5.68 -30.34 8.10
CA GLY A 292 6.81 -31.27 8.23
C GLY A 292 6.96 -32.27 7.09
N SER A 293 6.15 -32.17 6.01
CA SER A 293 6.30 -33.03 4.82
C SER A 293 7.41 -32.55 3.89
N ASP A 294 7.74 -33.38 2.89
CA ASP A 294 8.82 -33.11 1.94
C ASP A 294 8.49 -31.87 1.06
N PRO A 295 9.27 -30.77 1.15
CA PRO A 295 9.05 -29.57 0.34
C PRO A 295 9.21 -29.79 -1.16
N LYS A 296 9.98 -30.80 -1.58
CA LYS A 296 10.14 -31.14 -3.00
C LYS A 296 8.82 -31.56 -3.62
N ALA A 297 7.95 -32.24 -2.87
CA ALA A 297 6.64 -32.66 -3.37
C ALA A 297 5.72 -31.46 -3.65
N LEU A 298 5.77 -30.41 -2.82
CA LEU A 298 5.02 -29.17 -3.03
C LEU A 298 5.60 -28.39 -4.22
N ALA A 299 6.91 -28.15 -4.24
CA ALA A 299 7.57 -27.42 -5.33
C ALA A 299 7.35 -28.11 -6.69
N ALA A 300 7.54 -29.44 -6.76
CA ALA A 300 7.31 -30.22 -7.98
C ALA A 300 5.84 -30.18 -8.45
N ALA A 301 4.87 -30.07 -7.53
CA ALA A 301 3.47 -29.95 -7.90
C ALA A 301 3.11 -28.58 -8.52
N LEU A 302 3.92 -27.55 -8.25
CA LEU A 302 3.74 -26.18 -8.77
C LEU A 302 4.64 -25.89 -9.99
N GLN A 303 5.62 -26.76 -10.24
CA GLN A 303 6.56 -26.63 -11.33
C GLN A 303 5.86 -26.57 -12.69
N GLY A 304 6.36 -25.70 -13.57
CA GLY A 304 5.81 -25.51 -14.91
C GLY A 304 4.66 -24.50 -15.01
N PHE A 305 4.20 -23.95 -13.88
CA PHE A 305 3.09 -22.98 -13.83
C PHE A 305 3.55 -21.60 -13.36
N ASN A 306 3.07 -20.56 -14.06
CA ASN A 306 3.21 -19.18 -13.62
C ASN A 306 2.09 -18.89 -12.60
N THR A 307 2.34 -19.23 -11.34
CA THR A 307 1.38 -18.98 -10.26
C THR A 307 1.61 -17.62 -9.60
N GLY A 308 2.81 -17.06 -9.76
CA GLY A 308 3.32 -15.92 -9.00
C GLY A 308 3.59 -16.24 -7.53
N TRP A 309 3.39 -17.49 -7.08
CA TRP A 309 3.58 -17.89 -5.69
C TRP A 309 5.05 -18.13 -5.38
N CYS A 310 5.52 -17.56 -4.27
CA CYS A 310 6.88 -17.84 -3.77
C CYS A 310 7.05 -19.32 -3.34
N ILE A 311 5.99 -19.97 -2.86
CA ILE A 311 5.99 -21.41 -2.47
C ILE A 311 6.23 -22.37 -3.64
N ALA A 312 6.28 -21.88 -4.89
CA ALA A 312 6.73 -22.67 -6.03
C ALA A 312 8.23 -22.99 -5.95
N GLY A 313 9.01 -22.21 -5.18
CA GLY A 313 10.39 -22.54 -4.84
C GLY A 313 10.47 -23.53 -3.68
N GLU A 314 11.38 -24.51 -3.78
CA GLU A 314 11.66 -25.55 -2.78
C GLU A 314 12.10 -24.97 -1.43
N GLY A 315 13.02 -23.99 -1.42
CA GLY A 315 13.51 -23.40 -0.18
C GLY A 315 12.40 -22.63 0.54
N THR A 316 11.56 -21.92 -0.23
CA THR A 316 10.36 -21.27 0.31
C THR A 316 9.33 -22.29 0.79
N ALA A 317 9.08 -23.35 0.02
CA ALA A 317 8.18 -24.43 0.42
C ALA A 317 8.61 -25.09 1.74
N ALA A 318 9.93 -25.29 1.93
CA ALA A 318 10.48 -25.84 3.17
C ALA A 318 10.13 -24.97 4.38
N SER A 319 10.36 -23.65 4.30
CA SER A 319 10.03 -22.74 5.39
C SER A 319 8.52 -22.66 5.69
N TYR A 320 7.66 -22.77 4.67
CA TYR A 320 6.21 -22.82 4.89
C TYR A 320 5.81 -24.10 5.61
N LEU A 321 6.28 -25.26 5.12
CA LEU A 321 5.93 -26.56 5.68
C LEU A 321 6.54 -26.80 7.07
N GLU A 322 7.54 -26.03 7.49
CA GLU A 322 8.03 -26.05 8.87
C GLU A 322 6.92 -25.63 9.87
N LYS A 323 6.07 -24.68 9.47
CA LYS A 323 5.11 -24.02 10.38
C LYS A 323 3.67 -24.36 10.06
N TYR A 324 3.35 -24.56 8.78
CA TYR A 324 1.99 -24.56 8.26
C TYR A 324 1.66 -25.82 7.46
N ASP A 325 0.37 -26.17 7.44
CA ASP A 325 -0.22 -26.98 6.38
C ASP A 325 -0.52 -26.09 5.16
N VAL A 326 -0.20 -26.58 3.97
CA VAL A 326 -0.50 -25.90 2.70
C VAL A 326 -1.51 -26.72 1.91
N TRP A 327 -2.70 -26.16 1.69
CA TRP A 327 -3.74 -26.76 0.86
C TRP A 327 -3.73 -26.12 -0.52
N THR A 328 -3.49 -26.89 -1.56
CA THR A 328 -3.51 -26.39 -2.95
C THR A 328 -4.64 -27.05 -3.72
N PHE A 329 -5.47 -26.24 -4.38
CA PHE A 329 -6.49 -26.72 -5.31
C PHE A 329 -5.91 -26.87 -6.70
N PHE A 330 -6.10 -28.06 -7.28
CA PHE A 330 -5.72 -28.37 -8.66
C PHE A 330 -6.98 -28.61 -9.49
N SER A 331 -7.17 -27.82 -10.55
CA SER A 331 -8.23 -28.08 -11.52
C SER A 331 -7.80 -29.05 -12.61
N ASP A 332 -8.80 -29.64 -13.25
CA ASP A 332 -8.61 -30.56 -14.38
C ASP A 332 -8.03 -29.83 -15.61
N ASP A 333 -7.15 -30.50 -16.34
CA ASP A 333 -6.73 -30.09 -17.69
C ASP A 333 -7.62 -30.72 -18.79
N GLU A 334 -7.27 -30.53 -20.07
CA GLU A 334 -8.04 -31.04 -21.22
C GLU A 334 -8.11 -32.57 -21.28
N ALA A 335 -7.16 -33.25 -20.64
CA ALA A 335 -7.14 -34.70 -20.53
C ALA A 335 -7.81 -35.18 -19.23
N ASN A 336 -8.55 -34.30 -18.53
CA ASN A 336 -9.10 -34.50 -17.19
C ASN A 336 -8.05 -34.92 -16.15
N GLN A 337 -6.83 -34.39 -16.27
CA GLN A 337 -5.77 -34.64 -15.30
C GLN A 337 -5.68 -33.47 -14.32
N LEU A 338 -5.68 -33.79 -13.03
CA LEU A 338 -5.57 -32.85 -11.90
C LEU A 338 -4.17 -32.20 -11.85
N LYS A 339 -3.94 -31.20 -12.70
CA LYS A 339 -2.60 -30.65 -12.93
C LYS A 339 -2.48 -29.15 -12.74
N ILE A 340 -3.56 -28.39 -12.80
CA ILE A 340 -3.47 -26.92 -12.85
C ILE A 340 -3.63 -26.34 -11.44
N PRO A 341 -2.57 -25.83 -10.79
CA PRO A 341 -2.71 -25.13 -9.52
C PRO A 341 -3.49 -23.82 -9.71
N ARG A 342 -4.49 -23.55 -8.86
CA ARG A 342 -5.35 -22.36 -8.99
C ARG A 342 -5.52 -21.54 -7.73
N ALA A 343 -5.53 -22.20 -6.58
CA ALA A 343 -5.65 -21.55 -5.30
C ALA A 343 -4.81 -22.28 -4.25
N THR A 344 -4.31 -21.55 -3.26
CA THR A 344 -3.65 -22.11 -2.09
C THR A 344 -4.16 -21.46 -0.80
N ILE A 345 -4.26 -22.25 0.26
CA ILE A 345 -4.64 -21.86 1.62
C ILE A 345 -3.53 -22.31 2.57
N VAL A 346 -3.01 -21.38 3.37
CA VAL A 346 -1.93 -21.64 4.35
C VAL A 346 -2.50 -21.51 5.76
N THR A 347 -2.31 -22.53 6.59
CA THR A 347 -2.88 -22.57 7.95
C THR A 347 -1.93 -23.23 8.94
N ASP A 348 -1.90 -22.74 10.19
CA ASP A 348 -1.19 -23.38 11.30
C ASP A 348 -2.03 -24.48 12.00
N GLY A 349 -3.25 -24.72 11.51
CA GLY A 349 -4.23 -25.65 12.07
C GLY A 349 -5.27 -25.01 12.98
N GLN A 350 -5.09 -23.75 13.39
CA GLN A 350 -6.05 -22.96 14.17
C GLN A 350 -6.51 -21.71 13.41
N THR A 351 -5.58 -21.04 12.76
CA THR A 351 -5.80 -19.82 12.00
C THR A 351 -5.40 -20.03 10.54
N ILE A 352 -6.06 -19.30 9.64
CA ILE A 352 -5.71 -19.26 8.23
C ILE A 352 -4.91 -18.00 8.01
N SER A 353 -3.61 -18.17 7.76
CA SER A 353 -2.69 -17.07 7.53
C SER A 353 -2.94 -16.42 6.18
N GLU A 354 -3.21 -17.23 5.14
CA GLU A 354 -3.23 -16.76 3.77
C GLU A 354 -4.20 -17.54 2.87
N VAL A 355 -4.82 -16.83 1.94
CA VAL A 355 -5.57 -17.38 0.81
C VAL A 355 -5.06 -16.67 -0.45
N ARG A 356 -4.58 -17.43 -1.43
CA ARG A 356 -3.96 -16.89 -2.66
C ARG A 356 -4.50 -17.61 -3.89
N GLY A 357 -4.63 -16.87 -4.98
CA GLY A 357 -4.93 -17.38 -6.32
C GLY A 357 -3.80 -17.08 -7.31
N ILE A 358 -4.05 -17.31 -8.59
CA ILE A 358 -3.04 -17.20 -9.66
C ILE A 358 -3.14 -15.94 -10.49
N ILE A 359 -4.09 -15.03 -10.19
CA ILE A 359 -4.23 -13.79 -10.96
C ILE A 359 -3.17 -12.79 -10.52
N ASN A 360 -2.26 -12.49 -11.45
CA ASN A 360 -1.20 -11.49 -11.30
C ASN A 360 -1.37 -10.41 -12.38
N ARG A 361 -1.60 -9.18 -11.93
CA ARG A 361 -1.57 -7.95 -12.73
C ARG A 361 -0.38 -7.09 -12.31
N LYS A 362 -0.21 -5.93 -12.93
CA LYS A 362 0.92 -5.01 -12.68
C LYS A 362 1.02 -4.60 -11.20
N ASP A 363 -0.13 -4.32 -10.61
CA ASP A 363 -0.35 -3.68 -9.32
C ASP A 363 -1.20 -4.51 -8.35
N ALA A 364 -1.53 -5.75 -8.72
CA ALA A 364 -2.25 -6.69 -7.88
C ALA A 364 -1.71 -8.09 -8.10
N LYS A 365 -1.40 -8.84 -7.04
CA LYS A 365 -0.73 -10.14 -7.15
C LYS A 365 -1.51 -11.23 -6.43
N GLN A 366 -1.53 -12.42 -7.03
CA GLN A 366 -2.06 -13.65 -6.42
C GLN A 366 -3.54 -13.57 -5.98
N HIS A 367 -4.39 -12.88 -6.73
CA HIS A 367 -5.84 -12.87 -6.48
C HIS A 367 -6.48 -14.18 -6.97
N LEU A 368 -7.59 -14.60 -6.36
CA LEU A 368 -8.44 -15.65 -6.93
C LEU A 368 -9.07 -15.16 -8.23
N ASP A 369 -9.14 -16.04 -9.22
CA ASP A 369 -9.90 -15.77 -10.43
C ASP A 369 -11.42 -15.76 -10.18
N SER A 370 -12.18 -15.28 -11.17
CA SER A 370 -13.63 -15.09 -11.07
C SER A 370 -14.46 -16.37 -10.95
N TYR A 371 -13.87 -17.55 -11.12
CA TYR A 371 -14.61 -18.81 -11.13
C TYR A 371 -14.36 -19.64 -9.87
N ILE A 372 -13.18 -19.50 -9.24
CA ILE A 372 -12.75 -20.42 -8.18
C ILE A 372 -13.22 -20.01 -6.76
N THR A 373 -13.74 -18.79 -6.57
CA THR A 373 -14.17 -18.31 -5.25
C THR A 373 -15.11 -19.27 -4.51
N PRO A 374 -16.16 -19.86 -5.13
CA PRO A 374 -17.02 -20.82 -4.43
C PRO A 374 -16.30 -22.10 -3.97
N VAL A 375 -15.31 -22.56 -4.74
CA VAL A 375 -14.50 -23.75 -4.39
C VAL A 375 -13.62 -23.46 -3.16
N VAL A 376 -13.06 -22.26 -3.10
CA VAL A 376 -12.25 -21.80 -1.97
C VAL A 376 -13.11 -21.55 -0.74
N GLU A 377 -14.26 -20.87 -0.88
CA GLU A 377 -15.23 -20.63 0.19
C GLU A 377 -15.68 -21.94 0.84
N ALA A 378 -16.02 -22.96 0.03
CA ALA A 378 -16.38 -24.29 0.53
C ALA A 378 -15.25 -24.94 1.33
N LYS A 379 -13.99 -24.81 0.89
CA LYS A 379 -12.85 -25.38 1.61
C LYS A 379 -12.58 -24.64 2.92
N LEU A 380 -12.69 -23.31 2.93
CA LEU A 380 -12.51 -22.50 4.14
C LEU A 380 -13.53 -22.89 5.20
N ALA A 381 -14.79 -23.18 4.82
CA ALA A 381 -15.81 -23.63 5.75
C ALA A 381 -15.49 -24.97 6.47
N GLU A 382 -14.58 -25.79 5.91
CA GLU A 382 -14.11 -27.04 6.53
C GLU A 382 -12.93 -26.83 7.49
N LEU A 383 -12.25 -25.69 7.44
CA LEU A 383 -10.99 -25.43 8.14
C LEU A 383 -11.20 -24.54 9.37
N ALA A 384 -10.43 -24.80 10.44
CA ALA A 384 -10.39 -23.91 11.60
C ALA A 384 -9.85 -22.52 11.17
N GLY A 385 -10.52 -21.46 11.62
CA GLY A 385 -10.21 -20.08 11.26
C GLY A 385 -10.76 -19.62 9.89
N GLY A 386 -11.52 -20.47 9.19
CA GLY A 386 -12.15 -20.10 7.91
C GLY A 386 -13.34 -19.13 8.03
N ASP A 387 -13.95 -19.05 9.22
CA ASP A 387 -15.00 -18.08 9.54
C ASP A 387 -14.52 -16.63 9.42
N ALA A 388 -13.25 -16.35 9.77
CA ALA A 388 -12.64 -15.04 9.60
C ALA A 388 -12.59 -14.56 8.13
N TRP A 389 -12.70 -15.48 7.16
CA TRP A 389 -12.63 -15.19 5.73
C TRP A 389 -13.99 -15.02 5.04
N GLN A 390 -15.10 -15.18 5.77
CA GLN A 390 -16.45 -15.14 5.19
C GLN A 390 -16.76 -13.84 4.45
N THR A 391 -16.49 -12.68 5.07
CA THR A 391 -16.70 -11.37 4.43
C THR A 391 -15.84 -11.21 3.17
N THR A 392 -14.58 -11.65 3.21
CA THR A 392 -13.68 -11.60 2.06
C THR A 392 -14.20 -12.48 0.92
N MET A 393 -14.66 -13.69 1.20
CA MET A 393 -15.21 -14.58 0.16
C MET A 393 -16.53 -14.04 -0.41
N ALA A 394 -17.39 -13.44 0.43
CA ALA A 394 -18.63 -12.81 -0.02
C ALA A 394 -18.35 -11.65 -0.99
N ASP A 395 -17.39 -10.79 -0.66
CA ASP A 395 -16.95 -9.68 -1.50
C ASP A 395 -16.38 -10.16 -2.84
N MET A 396 -15.47 -11.13 -2.79
CA MET A 396 -14.88 -11.70 -3.99
C MET A 396 -15.90 -12.40 -4.88
N ARG A 397 -16.91 -13.05 -4.28
CA ARG A 397 -18.02 -13.68 -5.02
C ARG A 397 -18.90 -12.61 -5.70
N HIS A 398 -19.16 -11.50 -5.03
CA HIS A 398 -19.90 -10.38 -5.64
C HIS A 398 -19.09 -9.79 -6.78
N LEU A 399 -17.80 -9.49 -6.60
CA LEU A 399 -16.91 -9.03 -7.67
C LEU A 399 -16.86 -9.98 -8.88
N ALA A 400 -16.73 -11.28 -8.62
CA ALA A 400 -16.79 -12.30 -9.67
C ALA A 400 -18.12 -12.24 -10.43
N THR A 401 -19.24 -12.08 -9.72
CA THR A 401 -20.57 -11.92 -10.31
C THR A 401 -20.65 -10.67 -11.19
N LEU A 402 -20.13 -9.53 -10.71
CA LEU A 402 -20.08 -8.29 -11.50
C LEU A 402 -19.25 -8.44 -12.77
N LYS A 403 -18.09 -9.11 -12.68
CA LYS A 403 -17.24 -9.40 -13.84
C LYS A 403 -17.99 -10.23 -14.88
N LEU A 404 -18.69 -11.27 -14.44
CA LEU A 404 -19.47 -12.12 -15.34
C LEU A 404 -20.67 -11.39 -15.95
N LYS A 405 -21.37 -10.54 -15.18
CA LYS A 405 -22.43 -9.64 -15.70
C LYS A 405 -21.88 -8.73 -16.80
N SER A 406 -20.76 -8.06 -16.54
CA SER A 406 -20.08 -7.17 -17.49
C SER A 406 -19.67 -7.88 -18.78
N LEU A 407 -19.10 -9.09 -18.68
CA LEU A 407 -18.74 -9.89 -19.87
C LEU A 407 -19.94 -10.26 -20.74
N ARG A 408 -21.14 -10.36 -20.16
CA ARG A 408 -22.40 -10.61 -20.89
C ARG A 408 -23.10 -9.33 -21.37
N GLY A 409 -22.56 -8.15 -21.07
CA GLY A 409 -23.19 -6.87 -21.38
C GLY A 409 -24.44 -6.58 -20.52
N GLU A 410 -24.58 -7.23 -19.37
CA GLU A 410 -25.67 -6.97 -18.43
C GLU A 410 -25.40 -5.66 -17.67
N LEU A 411 -26.46 -4.88 -17.44
CA LEU A 411 -26.39 -3.66 -16.63
C LEU A 411 -26.20 -4.02 -15.15
N LEU A 412 -25.41 -3.18 -14.46
CA LEU A 412 -25.25 -3.26 -13.01
C LEU A 412 -26.34 -2.43 -12.34
N ASP A 413 -26.97 -2.99 -11.32
CA ASP A 413 -28.00 -2.28 -10.56
C ASP A 413 -27.39 -1.37 -9.47
N ARG A 414 -28.23 -0.66 -8.71
CA ARG A 414 -27.79 0.24 -7.65
C ARG A 414 -26.93 -0.45 -6.59
N VAL A 415 -27.28 -1.68 -6.20
CA VAL A 415 -26.55 -2.42 -5.16
C VAL A 415 -25.18 -2.85 -5.69
N ASP A 416 -25.13 -3.31 -6.94
CA ASP A 416 -23.89 -3.62 -7.63
C ASP A 416 -22.95 -2.41 -7.71
N LEU A 417 -23.49 -1.22 -8.03
CA LEU A 417 -22.69 0.01 -8.16
C LEU A 417 -22.21 0.55 -6.82
N ILE A 418 -23.06 0.54 -5.78
CA ILE A 418 -22.65 0.92 -4.40
C ILE A 418 -21.48 0.05 -3.94
N PHE A 419 -21.55 -1.26 -4.20
CA PHE A 419 -20.46 -2.19 -3.90
C PHE A 419 -19.22 -1.90 -4.75
N LEU A 420 -19.34 -1.81 -6.08
CA LEU A 420 -18.22 -1.61 -7.01
C LEU A 420 -17.45 -0.31 -6.75
N TYR A 421 -18.16 0.77 -6.42
CA TYR A 421 -17.57 2.07 -6.12
C TYR A 421 -17.15 2.21 -4.65
N GLU A 422 -17.25 1.15 -3.85
CA GLU A 422 -16.84 1.12 -2.44
C GLU A 422 -17.50 2.23 -1.63
N VAL A 423 -18.77 2.55 -1.97
CA VAL A 423 -19.49 3.68 -1.39
C VAL A 423 -19.77 3.45 0.08
N ASP A 424 -20.09 2.25 0.52
CA ASP A 424 -20.34 2.02 1.95
C ASP A 424 -19.05 1.67 2.70
N ARG A 425 -18.21 0.84 2.09
CA ARG A 425 -16.93 0.38 2.65
C ARG A 425 -16.00 -0.12 1.55
N PRO A 426 -14.68 -0.22 1.86
CA PRO A 426 -13.75 -0.92 0.99
C PRO A 426 -14.12 -2.39 0.79
N ILE A 427 -13.83 -2.89 -0.41
CA ILE A 427 -13.94 -4.30 -0.79
C ILE A 427 -12.74 -5.06 -0.22
N ARG A 428 -13.01 -6.17 0.46
CA ARG A 428 -11.97 -7.10 0.92
C ARG A 428 -11.64 -8.09 -0.18
N SER A 429 -10.36 -8.46 -0.28
CA SER A 429 -9.88 -9.42 -1.27
C SER A 429 -8.83 -10.37 -0.70
N SER A 430 -8.64 -11.51 -1.37
CA SER A 430 -7.47 -12.36 -1.19
C SER A 430 -6.27 -11.80 -1.97
N GLY A 431 -5.07 -12.36 -1.80
CA GLY A 431 -3.89 -11.90 -2.54
C GLY A 431 -3.33 -10.58 -2.01
N TYR A 432 -2.55 -9.89 -2.84
CA TYR A 432 -1.84 -8.66 -2.51
C TYR A 432 -2.40 -7.48 -3.29
N ASP A 433 -2.54 -6.36 -2.60
CA ASP A 433 -3.13 -5.11 -3.09
C ASP A 433 -4.65 -5.23 -3.35
N ARG A 434 -5.23 -4.19 -3.94
CA ARG A 434 -6.67 -4.12 -4.24
C ARG A 434 -7.00 -5.06 -5.41
N ASP A 435 -8.16 -5.73 -5.35
CA ASP A 435 -8.55 -6.66 -6.40
C ASP A 435 -8.62 -5.98 -7.77
N PRO A 436 -7.89 -6.49 -8.79
CA PRO A 436 -7.74 -5.80 -10.07
C PRO A 436 -9.07 -5.70 -10.82
N ARG A 437 -10.06 -6.55 -10.51
CA ARG A 437 -11.37 -6.49 -11.15
C ARG A 437 -12.12 -5.20 -10.82
N VAL A 438 -11.83 -4.55 -9.70
CA VAL A 438 -12.48 -3.29 -9.33
C VAL A 438 -12.16 -2.21 -10.36
N ASP A 439 -10.87 -2.01 -10.66
CA ASP A 439 -10.44 -1.01 -11.63
C ASP A 439 -10.78 -1.41 -13.07
N GLU A 440 -10.68 -2.70 -13.42
CA GLU A 440 -11.14 -3.21 -14.72
C GLU A 440 -12.64 -2.92 -14.96
N LEU A 441 -13.48 -3.15 -13.95
CA LEU A 441 -14.93 -2.93 -14.04
C LEU A 441 -15.28 -1.44 -14.07
N ARG A 442 -14.62 -0.61 -13.26
CA ARG A 442 -14.83 0.83 -13.23
C ARG A 442 -14.36 1.52 -14.52
N GLY A 443 -13.27 1.06 -15.13
CA GLY A 443 -12.68 1.67 -16.33
C GLY A 443 -13.56 1.64 -17.58
N GLY A 444 -14.57 0.75 -17.62
CA GLY A 444 -15.54 0.66 -18.72
C GLY A 444 -16.84 1.43 -18.50
N ARG A 445 -16.93 2.28 -17.46
CA ARG A 445 -18.18 2.92 -17.02
C ARG A 445 -18.09 4.44 -17.07
N ASP A 446 -19.25 5.10 -17.09
CA ASP A 446 -19.39 6.54 -16.94
C ASP A 446 -19.79 6.85 -15.48
N PRO A 447 -18.86 7.37 -14.65
CA PRO A 447 -19.14 7.66 -13.26
C PRO A 447 -20.25 8.71 -13.08
N GLU A 448 -20.40 9.66 -14.01
CA GLU A 448 -21.44 10.69 -13.92
C GLU A 448 -22.84 10.10 -14.07
N ALA A 449 -23.01 9.18 -15.03
CA ALA A 449 -24.26 8.44 -15.20
C ALA A 449 -24.54 7.50 -14.02
N ASP A 450 -23.51 6.85 -13.48
CA ASP A 450 -23.66 5.91 -12.38
C ASP A 450 -24.02 6.59 -11.06
N MET A 451 -23.56 7.82 -10.80
CA MET A 451 -23.94 8.59 -9.61
C MET A 451 -25.45 8.75 -9.45
N LEU A 452 -26.17 8.94 -10.56
CA LEU A 452 -27.63 9.07 -10.56
C LEU A 452 -28.29 7.81 -9.97
N THR A 453 -27.73 6.64 -10.29
CA THR A 453 -28.20 5.35 -9.80
C THR A 453 -27.73 5.10 -8.37
N VAL A 454 -26.46 5.36 -8.06
CA VAL A 454 -25.85 5.15 -6.73
C VAL A 454 -26.56 6.00 -5.68
N PHE A 455 -26.72 7.30 -5.93
CA PHE A 455 -27.32 8.27 -5.00
C PHE A 455 -28.84 8.33 -5.09
N ASP A 456 -29.45 7.57 -6.01
CA ASP A 456 -30.90 7.59 -6.26
C ASP A 456 -31.42 9.02 -6.48
N CYS A 457 -30.82 9.71 -7.46
CA CYS A 457 -31.01 11.15 -7.67
C CYS A 457 -31.10 11.53 -9.16
N THR A 458 -31.62 12.71 -9.46
CA THR A 458 -31.58 13.30 -10.80
C THR A 458 -30.32 14.17 -10.99
N PRO A 459 -29.90 14.48 -12.23
CA PRO A 459 -28.74 15.33 -12.46
C PRO A 459 -28.80 16.68 -11.73
N GLU A 460 -29.99 17.26 -11.61
CA GLU A 460 -30.22 18.55 -10.93
C GLU A 460 -30.03 18.46 -9.40
N GLN A 461 -30.05 17.25 -8.85
CA GLN A 461 -29.81 16.98 -7.43
C GLN A 461 -28.34 16.74 -7.11
N ILE A 462 -27.46 16.79 -8.11
CA ILE A 462 -26.00 16.74 -7.97
C ILE A 462 -25.44 18.15 -8.18
N ALA A 463 -24.79 18.69 -7.16
CA ALA A 463 -24.11 19.98 -7.25
C ALA A 463 -22.61 19.78 -7.49
N HIS A 464 -22.08 20.40 -8.54
CA HIS A 464 -20.63 20.42 -8.82
C HIS A 464 -19.94 21.72 -8.40
N ALA A 465 -20.73 22.71 -7.97
CA ALA A 465 -20.26 24.00 -7.47
C ALA A 465 -21.17 24.48 -6.32
N PRO A 466 -20.68 25.30 -5.38
CA PRO A 466 -21.42 25.77 -4.22
C PRO A 466 -22.72 26.49 -4.60
N GLU A 467 -22.72 27.23 -5.71
CA GLU A 467 -23.87 28.00 -6.19
C GLU A 467 -24.99 27.10 -6.73
N ALA A 468 -24.67 25.86 -7.09
CA ALA A 468 -25.64 24.86 -7.54
C ALA A 468 -26.28 24.09 -6.37
N ILE A 469 -25.85 24.32 -5.13
CA ILE A 469 -26.44 23.68 -3.95
C ILE A 469 -27.81 24.31 -3.68
N THR A 470 -28.84 23.46 -3.68
CA THR A 470 -30.23 23.80 -3.37
C THR A 470 -30.73 22.96 -2.20
N ALA A 471 -31.98 23.19 -1.79
CA ALA A 471 -32.63 22.37 -0.77
C ALA A 471 -32.82 20.91 -1.20
N ASP A 472 -32.92 20.65 -2.51
CA ASP A 472 -33.15 19.33 -3.10
C ASP A 472 -31.86 18.59 -3.48
N THR A 473 -30.69 19.21 -3.28
CA THR A 473 -29.39 18.60 -3.54
C THR A 473 -29.16 17.39 -2.62
N LYS A 474 -28.85 16.25 -3.21
CA LYS A 474 -28.54 14.99 -2.52
C LYS A 474 -27.05 14.69 -2.46
N ALA A 475 -26.29 15.15 -3.46
CA ALA A 475 -24.86 14.92 -3.57
C ALA A 475 -24.11 16.19 -3.99
N TYR A 476 -22.90 16.35 -3.48
CA TYR A 476 -21.95 17.38 -3.91
C TYR A 476 -20.67 16.72 -4.41
N VAL A 477 -20.24 17.04 -5.63
CA VAL A 477 -19.04 16.49 -6.26
C VAL A 477 -18.22 17.62 -6.88
N GLY A 478 -17.30 18.17 -6.08
CA GLY A 478 -16.51 19.32 -6.47
C GLY A 478 -15.51 19.76 -5.39
N PRO A 479 -14.60 20.68 -5.71
CA PRO A 479 -13.60 21.14 -4.76
C PRO A 479 -14.25 21.89 -3.59
N LEU A 480 -13.71 21.72 -2.37
CA LEU A 480 -14.22 22.43 -1.18
C LEU A 480 -13.85 23.91 -1.19
N VAL A 481 -12.65 24.25 -1.67
CA VAL A 481 -12.15 25.62 -1.67
C VAL A 481 -12.52 26.29 -2.98
N GLN A 482 -13.55 27.14 -2.92
CA GLN A 482 -13.98 27.98 -4.03
C GLN A 482 -14.17 29.41 -3.55
N THR A 483 -14.09 30.36 -4.48
CA THR A 483 -14.27 31.79 -4.18
C THR A 483 -15.47 32.35 -4.93
N ASP A 484 -16.21 33.24 -4.29
CA ASP A 484 -17.27 34.02 -4.92
C ASP A 484 -16.71 35.06 -5.92
N ALA A 485 -17.61 35.82 -6.55
CA ALA A 485 -17.25 36.87 -7.51
C ALA A 485 -16.39 38.00 -6.92
N ASP A 486 -16.40 38.19 -5.60
CA ASP A 486 -15.59 39.17 -4.87
C ASP A 486 -14.23 38.58 -4.43
N GLY A 487 -13.96 37.31 -4.73
CA GLY A 487 -12.74 36.60 -4.33
C GLY A 487 -12.74 36.13 -2.87
N ARG A 488 -13.89 36.11 -2.19
CA ARG A 488 -14.03 35.59 -0.83
C ARG A 488 -14.28 34.08 -0.87
N ILE A 489 -13.69 33.34 0.06
CA ILE A 489 -13.93 31.89 0.16
C ILE A 489 -15.39 31.64 0.52
N VAL A 490 -16.02 30.73 -0.22
CA VAL A 490 -17.40 30.29 0.03
C VAL A 490 -17.42 29.36 1.25
N PRO A 491 -18.28 29.60 2.27
CA PRO A 491 -18.41 28.74 3.43
C PRO A 491 -19.21 27.47 3.06
N ILE A 492 -18.56 26.57 2.31
CA ILE A 492 -19.19 25.39 1.73
C ILE A 492 -19.86 24.49 2.76
N PHE A 493 -19.30 24.34 3.97
CA PHE A 493 -19.89 23.49 5.00
C PHE A 493 -21.19 24.07 5.55
N ASP A 494 -21.37 25.40 5.57
CA ASP A 494 -22.66 26.00 5.89
C ASP A 494 -23.73 25.61 4.86
N LEU A 495 -23.36 25.51 3.58
CA LEU A 495 -24.27 25.09 2.50
C LEU A 495 -24.58 23.60 2.61
N LEU A 496 -23.54 22.78 2.84
CA LEU A 496 -23.66 21.32 2.98
C LEU A 496 -24.44 20.88 4.23
N GLN A 497 -24.67 21.78 5.20
CA GLN A 497 -25.50 21.55 6.39
C GLN A 497 -26.96 22.01 6.23
N ARG A 498 -27.27 22.84 5.21
CA ARG A 498 -28.64 23.34 4.95
C ARG A 498 -29.52 22.31 4.27
N SER A 499 -28.93 21.38 3.52
CA SER A 499 -29.60 20.25 2.87
C SER A 499 -29.06 18.94 3.44
N VAL A 500 -29.88 17.88 3.38
CA VAL A 500 -29.47 16.53 3.81
C VAL A 500 -28.61 15.92 2.71
N ILE A 501 -27.41 16.48 2.50
CA ILE A 501 -26.44 15.97 1.54
C ILE A 501 -25.67 14.84 2.21
N GLU A 502 -25.97 13.62 1.80
CA GLU A 502 -25.34 12.39 2.31
C GLU A 502 -24.00 12.09 1.62
N HIS A 503 -23.84 12.58 0.39
CA HIS A 503 -22.72 12.26 -0.49
C HIS A 503 -21.89 13.49 -0.81
N VAL A 504 -20.66 13.56 -0.32
CA VAL A 504 -19.73 14.67 -0.59
C VAL A 504 -18.41 14.13 -1.09
N TYR A 505 -18.00 14.54 -2.29
CA TYR A 505 -16.76 14.12 -2.94
C TYR A 505 -15.96 15.35 -3.39
N THR A 506 -14.66 15.38 -3.09
CA THR A 506 -13.76 16.49 -3.45
C THR A 506 -13.08 16.31 -4.80
N GLN A 507 -13.16 15.11 -5.36
CA GLN A 507 -12.63 14.73 -6.66
C GLN A 507 -13.76 14.11 -7.50
N PRO A 508 -13.55 13.89 -8.82
CA PRO A 508 -14.52 13.15 -9.63
C PRO A 508 -14.89 11.82 -8.97
N PHE A 509 -16.19 11.52 -8.94
CA PHE A 509 -16.72 10.34 -8.27
C PHE A 509 -16.04 9.06 -8.80
N PRO A 510 -15.69 8.11 -7.91
CA PRO A 510 -15.94 8.05 -6.46
C PRO A 510 -14.78 8.56 -5.59
N GLU A 511 -13.83 9.30 -6.14
CA GLU A 511 -12.62 9.66 -5.41
C GLU A 511 -12.84 10.86 -4.48
N GLY A 512 -12.06 10.95 -3.41
CA GLY A 512 -12.13 12.10 -2.48
C GLY A 512 -13.41 12.17 -1.66
N ARG A 513 -14.03 11.02 -1.36
CA ARG A 513 -15.21 10.97 -0.49
C ARG A 513 -14.90 11.53 0.88
N ILE A 514 -15.71 12.48 1.34
CA ILE A 514 -15.66 13.02 2.69
C ILE A 514 -16.61 12.22 3.58
N GLN A 515 -16.05 11.59 4.62
CA GLN A 515 -16.85 10.90 5.63
C GLN A 515 -17.20 11.84 6.78
N ARG A 516 -18.49 11.90 7.09
CA ARG A 516 -19.00 12.52 8.31
C ARG A 516 -19.04 11.47 9.42
N GLU A 517 -18.67 11.86 10.63
CA GLU A 517 -18.73 10.97 11.79
C GLU A 517 -19.42 11.66 12.97
N ARG A 518 -20.29 10.91 13.65
CA ARG A 518 -20.98 11.39 14.85
C ARG A 518 -20.22 10.94 16.09
N ARG A 519 -19.88 11.88 16.99
CA ARG A 519 -19.09 11.61 18.20
C ARG A 519 -19.74 12.25 19.43
N SER A 520 -19.68 11.54 20.54
CA SER A 520 -20.12 12.04 21.84
C SER A 520 -18.91 12.52 22.66
N TYR A 521 -19.06 13.64 23.36
CA TYR A 521 -18.00 14.25 24.18
C TYR A 521 -18.60 15.13 25.29
N GLY A 522 -17.77 15.52 26.26
CA GLY A 522 -18.15 16.38 27.38
C GLY A 522 -18.74 15.60 28.56
N GLY A 523 -19.14 16.32 29.60
CA GLY A 523 -19.67 15.72 30.84
C GLY A 523 -18.61 15.38 31.90
N GLN A 524 -17.33 15.62 31.61
CA GLN A 524 -16.20 15.28 32.48
C GLN A 524 -15.18 16.42 32.58
N THR A 525 -14.47 16.51 33.70
CA THR A 525 -13.30 17.40 33.83
C THR A 525 -12.05 16.78 33.20
N GLY A 526 -11.01 17.59 32.98
CA GLY A 526 -9.72 17.09 32.51
C GLY A 526 -9.11 16.04 33.44
N GLU A 527 -9.25 16.21 34.76
CA GLU A 527 -8.78 15.22 35.76
C GLU A 527 -9.58 13.92 35.69
N GLU A 528 -10.89 13.98 35.49
CA GLU A 528 -11.76 12.80 35.35
C GLU A 528 -11.40 12.02 34.08
N LEU A 529 -11.17 12.71 32.96
CA LEU A 529 -10.73 12.09 31.70
C LEU A 529 -9.35 11.41 31.84
N VAL A 530 -8.41 12.05 32.54
CA VAL A 530 -7.09 11.46 32.81
C VAL A 530 -7.23 10.18 33.64
N ALA A 531 -8.08 10.19 34.67
CA ALA A 531 -8.33 9.03 35.51
C ALA A 531 -8.92 7.87 34.68
N GLU A 532 -9.92 8.15 33.85
CA GLU A 532 -10.56 7.14 32.99
C GLU A 532 -9.59 6.57 31.94
N LEU A 533 -8.79 7.42 31.29
CA LEU A 533 -7.74 6.97 30.37
C LEU A 533 -6.70 6.07 31.07
N ALA A 534 -6.38 6.34 32.34
CA ALA A 534 -5.46 5.52 33.13
C ALA A 534 -6.06 4.16 33.51
N GLU A 535 -7.35 4.12 33.85
CA GLU A 535 -8.11 2.88 34.08
C GLU A 535 -8.19 2.05 32.80
N GLU A 536 -8.54 2.66 31.68
CA GLU A 536 -8.65 2.01 30.37
C GLU A 536 -7.30 1.46 29.90
N ARG A 537 -6.22 2.23 30.10
CA ARG A 537 -4.84 1.75 29.87
C ARG A 537 -4.53 0.50 30.68
N THR A 538 -4.96 0.46 31.94
CA THR A 538 -4.74 -0.69 32.82
C THR A 538 -5.56 -1.89 32.35
N ARG A 539 -6.85 -1.69 32.05
CA ARG A 539 -7.76 -2.72 31.54
C ARG A 539 -7.26 -3.34 30.24
N ARG A 540 -6.84 -2.52 29.27
CA ARG A 540 -6.30 -2.98 27.98
C ARG A 540 -5.01 -3.77 28.13
N LYS A 541 -4.15 -3.38 29.08
CA LYS A 541 -2.88 -4.08 29.34
C LYS A 541 -3.10 -5.48 29.93
N THR A 542 -4.19 -5.70 30.67
CA THR A 542 -4.48 -6.99 31.33
C THR A 542 -5.47 -7.86 30.56
N THR A 543 -6.12 -7.34 29.52
CA THR A 543 -7.10 -8.07 28.70
C THR A 543 -6.43 -8.61 27.43
N GLU A 544 -6.43 -9.93 27.28
CA GLU A 544 -5.89 -10.59 26.08
C GLU A 544 -6.65 -10.19 24.82
N GLY A 545 -5.93 -9.94 23.71
CA GLY A 545 -6.51 -9.52 22.43
C GLY A 545 -6.81 -8.03 22.29
N LEU A 546 -6.66 -7.21 23.33
CA LEU A 546 -6.79 -5.75 23.23
C LEU A 546 -5.44 -5.07 23.03
N ARG A 547 -5.40 -4.10 22.10
CA ARG A 547 -4.23 -3.22 21.91
C ARG A 547 -4.04 -2.32 23.16
N PRO A 548 -2.83 -2.24 23.73
CA PRO A 548 -2.49 -1.31 24.80
C PRO A 548 -2.80 0.15 24.42
N LEU A 549 -3.16 0.97 25.42
CA LEU A 549 -3.34 2.41 25.26
C LEU A 549 -2.14 3.16 25.85
N THR A 550 -1.48 3.97 25.03
CA THR A 550 -0.37 4.83 25.40
C THR A 550 -0.83 6.29 25.50
N PHE A 551 -0.65 6.87 26.68
CA PHE A 551 -0.92 8.27 26.98
C PHE A 551 0.25 8.84 27.80
N PRO A 552 1.15 9.64 27.19
CA PRO A 552 2.35 10.16 27.85
C PRO A 552 2.06 11.22 28.92
N ALA A 553 2.97 11.38 29.89
CA ALA A 553 2.81 12.31 31.01
C ALA A 553 2.65 13.80 30.60
N TRP A 554 3.18 14.20 29.44
CA TRP A 554 2.97 15.56 28.94
C TRP A 554 1.61 15.73 28.25
N ALA A 555 1.03 14.65 27.70
CA ALA A 555 -0.35 14.69 27.19
C ALA A 555 -1.33 14.68 28.37
N GLU A 556 -0.98 14.02 29.47
CA GLU A 556 -1.65 14.12 30.77
C GLU A 556 -1.63 15.56 31.31
N SER A 557 -0.47 16.22 31.28
CA SER A 557 -0.36 17.60 31.76
C SER A 557 -1.20 18.58 30.93
N MET A 558 -1.38 18.35 29.62
CA MET A 558 -2.29 19.12 28.80
C MET A 558 -3.75 19.04 29.29
N HIS A 559 -4.24 17.86 29.71
CA HIS A 559 -5.62 17.71 30.18
C HIS A 559 -5.87 18.39 31.53
N THR A 560 -4.84 18.44 32.39
CA THR A 560 -4.90 19.14 33.68
C THR A 560 -4.55 20.63 33.58
N ASN A 561 -4.27 21.14 32.37
CA ASN A 561 -3.88 22.53 32.17
C ASN A 561 -5.10 23.45 32.39
N PRO A 562 -4.96 24.62 33.05
CA PRO A 562 -6.06 25.57 33.18
C PRO A 562 -6.63 26.10 31.84
N GLN A 563 -5.85 26.05 30.76
CA GLN A 563 -6.28 26.40 29.40
C GLN A 563 -6.99 25.23 28.67
N PHE A 564 -7.09 24.07 29.30
CA PHE A 564 -7.91 22.96 28.81
C PHE A 564 -9.39 23.26 29.07
N GLU A 565 -10.09 23.67 28.03
CA GLU A 565 -11.53 23.92 28.08
C GLU A 565 -12.31 22.61 27.80
N ALA A 566 -12.54 21.82 28.85
CA ALA A 566 -13.50 20.72 28.81
C ALA A 566 -14.94 21.27 28.77
N LEU A 567 -15.84 20.60 28.06
CA LEU A 567 -17.24 20.98 28.03
C LEU A 567 -17.89 20.63 29.38
N ARG A 568 -17.96 21.61 30.29
CA ARG A 568 -18.48 21.46 31.67
C ARG A 568 -19.99 21.29 31.79
N GLN A 569 -20.70 21.05 30.68
CA GLN A 569 -22.13 20.73 30.76
C GLN A 569 -22.29 19.37 31.44
N LYS A 570 -23.37 19.19 32.20
CA LYS A 570 -23.59 17.96 32.99
C LYS A 570 -23.87 16.72 32.14
N GLU A 571 -24.27 16.90 30.88
CA GLU A 571 -24.64 15.81 29.97
C GLU A 571 -23.70 15.81 28.77
N ALA A 572 -23.34 14.61 28.31
CA ALA A 572 -22.52 14.45 27.11
C ALA A 572 -23.29 14.95 25.89
N THR A 573 -22.62 15.74 25.06
CA THR A 573 -23.16 16.26 23.79
C THR A 573 -22.75 15.34 22.66
N THR A 574 -23.56 15.26 21.60
CA THR A 574 -23.24 14.49 20.41
C THR A 574 -23.36 15.38 19.17
N ASP A 575 -22.24 15.63 18.52
CA ASP A 575 -22.14 16.46 17.32
C ASP A 575 -21.63 15.65 16.12
N ASP A 576 -21.78 16.23 14.93
CA ASP A 576 -21.24 15.71 13.67
C ASP A 576 -19.88 16.35 13.37
N PHE A 577 -18.94 15.53 12.88
CA PHE A 577 -17.56 15.91 12.61
C PHE A 577 -17.14 15.45 11.22
N VAL A 578 -16.06 16.03 10.72
CA VAL A 578 -15.49 15.70 9.42
C VAL A 578 -13.97 15.62 9.48
N ARG A 579 -13.41 14.57 8.87
CA ARG A 579 -11.96 14.43 8.71
C ARG A 579 -11.54 15.01 7.36
N LEU A 580 -10.59 15.94 7.37
CA LEU A 580 -10.04 16.59 6.18
C LEU A 580 -8.53 16.67 6.29
N THR A 581 -7.83 16.47 5.18
CA THR A 581 -6.40 16.76 5.11
C THR A 581 -6.14 18.25 4.95
N VAL A 582 -4.93 18.71 5.29
CA VAL A 582 -4.50 20.09 5.01
C VAL A 582 -4.60 20.40 3.51
N GLY A 583 -4.41 19.39 2.65
CA GLY A 583 -4.60 19.49 1.20
C GLY A 583 -6.06 19.67 0.78
N ASP A 584 -7.02 19.02 1.47
CA ASP A 584 -8.46 19.22 1.23
C ASP A 584 -8.90 20.65 1.56
N LEU A 585 -8.21 21.29 2.50
CA LEU A 585 -8.35 22.71 2.80
C LEU A 585 -7.65 23.61 1.78
N GLY A 586 -7.00 23.06 0.73
CA GLY A 586 -6.27 23.82 -0.28
C GLY A 586 -4.99 24.48 0.25
N LEU A 587 -4.30 23.82 1.19
CA LEU A 587 -3.08 24.30 1.83
C LEU A 587 -1.96 23.25 1.75
N ASP A 588 -0.71 23.70 1.82
CA ASP A 588 0.46 22.82 1.95
C ASP A 588 1.59 23.54 2.68
N ASN A 589 2.25 22.85 3.61
CA ASN A 589 3.37 23.35 4.40
C ASN A 589 3.06 24.69 5.12
N VAL A 590 1.92 24.74 5.82
CA VAL A 590 1.37 25.94 6.48
C VAL A 590 1.41 25.84 8.01
N THR A 591 1.19 26.95 8.69
CA THR A 591 0.99 27.00 10.15
C THR A 591 -0.38 26.46 10.56
N PHE A 592 -0.53 26.11 11.85
CA PHE A 592 -1.84 25.71 12.37
C PHE A 592 -2.84 26.88 12.36
N ASP A 593 -2.41 28.12 12.56
CA ASP A 593 -3.29 29.29 12.49
C ASP A 593 -3.86 29.50 11.08
N GLU A 594 -3.08 29.25 10.03
CA GLU A 594 -3.57 29.26 8.64
C GLU A 594 -4.59 28.15 8.39
N ILE A 595 -4.38 26.96 8.97
CA ILE A 595 -5.35 25.85 8.93
C ILE A 595 -6.66 26.25 9.61
N LYS A 596 -6.59 26.79 10.84
CA LYS A 596 -7.77 27.28 11.59
C LYS A 596 -8.52 28.33 10.78
N SER A 597 -7.81 29.34 10.28
CA SER A 597 -8.39 30.42 9.47
C SER A 597 -9.12 29.89 8.24
N ARG A 598 -8.51 28.97 7.50
CA ARG A 598 -9.13 28.34 6.32
C ARG A 598 -10.34 27.48 6.69
N ALA A 599 -10.27 26.69 7.76
CA ALA A 599 -11.39 25.88 8.22
C ALA A 599 -12.60 26.76 8.57
N LEU A 600 -12.38 27.84 9.31
CA LEU A 600 -13.44 28.82 9.65
C LEU A 600 -14.03 29.48 8.40
N GLN A 601 -13.19 29.86 7.42
CA GLN A 601 -13.65 30.42 6.15
C GLN A 601 -14.53 29.45 5.34
N LEU A 602 -14.31 28.14 5.49
CA LEU A 602 -15.11 27.10 4.84
C LEU A 602 -16.41 26.77 5.60
N GLY A 603 -16.66 27.38 6.78
CA GLY A 603 -17.83 27.11 7.62
C GLY A 603 -17.65 25.92 8.57
N LEU A 604 -16.42 25.52 8.87
CA LEU A 604 -16.13 24.52 9.91
C LEU A 604 -15.92 25.20 11.27
N GLU A 605 -16.06 24.43 12.33
CA GLU A 605 -15.78 24.86 13.70
C GLU A 605 -14.61 24.07 14.30
N LEU A 606 -13.90 24.69 15.24
CA LEU A 606 -12.88 23.97 16.00
C LEU A 606 -13.53 22.93 16.91
N CYS A 607 -12.80 21.84 17.10
CA CYS A 607 -13.18 20.78 18.00
C CYS A 607 -12.99 21.22 19.47
N PRO A 608 -13.86 20.78 20.38
CA PRO A 608 -13.61 20.79 21.81
C PRO A 608 -12.29 20.08 22.18
N SER A 609 -11.58 20.60 23.17
CA SER A 609 -10.27 20.06 23.56
C SER A 609 -10.36 18.68 24.24
N ASP A 610 -11.51 18.34 24.82
CA ASP A 610 -11.79 17.05 25.48
C ASP A 610 -12.13 15.91 24.51
N LEU A 611 -12.54 16.23 23.28
CA LEU A 611 -12.96 15.25 22.27
C LEU A 611 -11.91 14.15 22.03
N ALA A 612 -10.62 14.49 22.07
CA ALA A 612 -9.54 13.54 21.82
C ALA A 612 -9.54 12.39 22.84
N ALA A 613 -9.83 12.66 24.12
CA ALA A 613 -9.91 11.63 25.15
C ALA A 613 -11.08 10.66 24.88
N HIS A 614 -12.26 11.21 24.58
CA HIS A 614 -13.46 10.42 24.26
C HIS A 614 -13.25 9.53 23.02
N ILE A 615 -12.59 10.05 21.98
CA ILE A 615 -12.24 9.26 20.79
C ILE A 615 -11.40 8.03 21.14
N MET A 616 -10.46 8.16 22.07
CA MET A 616 -9.59 7.05 22.47
C MET A 616 -10.31 5.99 23.30
N MET A 617 -11.31 6.40 24.10
CA MET A 617 -12.16 5.49 24.86
C MET A 617 -13.11 4.70 23.93
N ASP A 618 -13.68 5.37 22.93
CA ASP A 618 -14.61 4.77 21.96
C ASP A 618 -13.93 3.98 20.83
N TRP A 619 -12.61 4.04 20.71
CA TRP A 619 -11.89 3.56 19.52
C TRP A 619 -12.19 2.10 19.18
N SER A 620 -12.24 1.23 20.19
CA SER A 620 -12.47 -0.21 20.01
C SER A 620 -13.93 -0.55 19.68
N VAL A 621 -14.87 0.34 19.96
CA VAL A 621 -16.29 0.13 19.64
C VAL A 621 -16.56 0.36 18.15
N ARG A 622 -15.74 1.19 17.49
CA ARG A 622 -15.96 1.63 16.11
C ARG A 622 -15.21 0.84 15.05
N ASP A 623 -14.45 -0.19 15.44
CA ASP A 623 -13.68 -1.06 14.55
C ASP A 623 -12.82 -0.29 13.53
N GLU A 624 -12.23 0.84 13.95
CA GLU A 624 -11.40 1.65 13.04
C GLU A 624 -10.13 0.88 12.63
N PRO A 625 -9.76 0.89 11.34
CA PRO A 625 -8.63 0.13 10.84
C PRO A 625 -7.32 0.48 11.58
N PRO A 626 -6.48 -0.53 11.91
CA PRO A 626 -5.10 -0.27 12.31
C PRO A 626 -4.37 0.60 11.28
N GLY A 627 -3.53 1.52 11.75
CA GLY A 627 -2.86 2.54 10.93
C GLY A 627 -3.61 3.88 10.84
N THR A 628 -4.85 3.98 11.33
CA THR A 628 -5.62 5.24 11.29
C THR A 628 -5.07 6.26 12.30
N TRP A 629 -4.86 7.50 11.87
CA TRP A 629 -4.44 8.60 12.74
C TRP A 629 -4.93 9.95 12.22
N PHE A 630 -5.17 10.89 13.13
CA PHE A 630 -5.56 12.27 12.81
C PHE A 630 -5.39 13.20 14.01
N TYR A 631 -5.29 14.49 13.72
CA TYR A 631 -5.28 15.55 14.71
C TYR A 631 -6.70 16.00 15.07
N VAL A 632 -6.93 16.36 16.32
CA VAL A 632 -8.14 17.07 16.70
C VAL A 632 -7.87 18.57 16.53
N ALA A 633 -8.61 19.24 15.64
CA ALA A 633 -8.45 20.67 15.38
C ALA A 633 -9.08 21.50 16.51
N SER A 634 -8.50 21.45 17.71
CA SER A 634 -8.89 22.24 18.88
C SER A 634 -8.02 23.48 19.04
N GLU A 635 -8.36 24.33 20.01
CA GLU A 635 -7.40 25.33 20.47
C GLU A 635 -6.16 24.64 21.06
N PRO A 636 -4.93 25.09 20.74
CA PRO A 636 -3.72 24.47 21.26
C PRO A 636 -3.61 24.63 22.78
N VAL A 637 -3.27 23.54 23.46
CA VAL A 637 -3.12 23.49 24.91
C VAL A 637 -1.63 23.38 25.27
N PRO A 638 -1.13 24.15 26.24
CA PRO A 638 0.27 24.04 26.64
C PRO A 638 0.54 22.74 27.39
N ASP A 639 1.63 22.08 27.02
CA ASP A 639 2.20 20.99 27.81
C ASP A 639 2.97 21.50 29.04
N SER A 640 3.62 20.58 29.76
CA SER A 640 4.44 20.91 30.94
C SER A 640 5.65 21.80 30.64
N ASP A 641 6.12 21.85 29.38
CA ASP A 641 7.21 22.71 28.94
C ASP A 641 6.68 24.07 28.43
N GLY A 642 5.35 24.30 28.47
CA GLY A 642 4.70 25.49 27.93
C GLY A 642 4.59 25.52 26.41
N LYS A 643 4.83 24.39 25.73
CA LYS A 643 4.67 24.31 24.27
C LYS A 643 3.21 24.08 23.93
N LEU A 644 2.70 24.90 23.02
CA LEU A 644 1.33 24.79 22.52
C LEU A 644 1.22 23.59 21.57
N ASN A 645 0.40 22.60 21.95
CA ASN A 645 0.19 21.37 21.19
C ASN A 645 -1.29 21.18 20.87
N VAL A 646 -1.57 20.50 19.75
CA VAL A 646 -2.88 19.92 19.43
C VAL A 646 -2.84 18.42 19.65
N PHE A 647 -3.96 17.81 20.04
CA PHE A 647 -4.02 16.37 20.26
C PHE A 647 -3.99 15.58 18.95
N CYS A 648 -3.39 14.39 18.99
CA CYS A 648 -3.28 13.45 17.90
C CYS A 648 -3.70 12.06 18.38
N CYS A 649 -4.75 11.52 17.77
CA CYS A 649 -5.22 10.18 18.06
C CYS A 649 -4.66 9.22 17.00
N HIS A 650 -4.10 8.09 17.43
CA HIS A 650 -3.42 7.15 16.53
C HIS A 650 -3.72 5.71 16.92
N SER A 651 -4.22 4.94 15.96
CA SER A 651 -4.35 3.49 15.99
C SER A 651 -3.17 2.86 15.26
N ARG A 652 -2.22 2.26 15.97
CA ARG A 652 -1.14 1.46 15.37
C ARG A 652 -1.52 -0.02 15.37
N GLU A 653 -0.80 -0.83 14.60
CA GLU A 653 -1.00 -2.28 14.62
C GLU A 653 -0.89 -2.88 16.03
N ASP A 654 -0.02 -2.32 16.87
CA ASP A 654 0.31 -2.84 18.20
C ASP A 654 -0.21 -2.00 19.38
N GLU A 655 -0.62 -0.75 19.19
CA GLU A 655 -1.07 0.14 20.28
C GLU A 655 -2.09 1.19 19.81
N LEU A 656 -2.91 1.69 20.74
CA LEU A 656 -3.60 2.98 20.60
C LEU A 656 -2.75 4.05 21.29
N ARG A 657 -2.61 5.24 20.69
CA ARG A 657 -1.83 6.33 21.26
C ARG A 657 -2.58 7.65 21.20
N LEU A 658 -2.71 8.29 22.36
CA LEU A 658 -3.10 9.69 22.48
C LEU A 658 -1.83 10.52 22.66
N ASN A 659 -1.49 11.26 21.62
CA ASN A 659 -0.31 12.11 21.57
C ASN A 659 -0.75 13.58 21.44
N GLY A 660 0.21 14.46 21.38
CA GLY A 660 0.08 15.82 20.87
C GLY A 660 1.21 16.15 19.90
N ASP A 661 1.03 17.21 19.14
CA ASP A 661 2.07 17.72 18.26
C ASP A 661 2.09 19.25 18.32
N TYR A 662 3.31 19.79 18.23
CA TYR A 662 3.55 21.21 18.40
C TYR A 662 2.84 22.02 17.31
N ALA A 663 1.96 22.91 17.75
CA ALA A 663 1.12 23.76 16.89
C ALA A 663 1.54 25.24 16.94
N GLY A 664 2.70 25.55 17.54
CA GLY A 664 3.17 26.93 17.61
C GLY A 664 3.64 27.51 16.27
N PRO A 665 3.95 28.82 16.22
CA PRO A 665 4.12 29.58 14.97
C PRO A 665 5.27 29.11 14.05
N SER A 666 6.24 28.37 14.58
CA SER A 666 7.35 27.80 13.81
C SER A 666 7.05 26.41 13.24
N SER A 667 5.96 25.77 13.67
CA SER A 667 5.54 24.47 13.15
C SER A 667 4.95 24.61 11.74
N ARG A 668 5.16 23.60 10.90
CA ARG A 668 4.60 23.54 9.54
C ARG A 668 3.97 22.18 9.28
N TRP A 669 2.81 22.22 8.65
CA TRP A 669 1.93 21.08 8.43
C TRP A 669 1.80 20.81 6.93
N ALA A 670 2.22 19.63 6.51
CA ALA A 670 2.15 19.20 5.11
C ALA A 670 0.71 18.84 4.71
N SER A 671 0.42 18.95 3.41
CA SER A 671 -0.89 18.69 2.80
C SER A 671 -1.53 17.35 3.18
N TRP A 672 -0.76 16.28 3.37
CA TRP A 672 -1.30 14.95 3.72
C TRP A 672 -1.72 14.78 5.20
N ARG A 673 -1.52 15.79 6.05
CA ARG A 673 -1.85 15.72 7.49
C ARG A 673 -3.37 15.79 7.68
N PRO A 674 -4.02 14.77 8.27
CA PRO A 674 -5.46 14.77 8.51
C PRO A 674 -5.83 15.44 9.85
N PHE A 675 -6.86 16.28 9.81
CA PHE A 675 -7.46 16.96 10.95
C PHE A 675 -8.95 16.64 11.02
N LEU A 676 -9.43 16.45 12.24
CA LEU A 676 -10.85 16.35 12.57
C LEU A 676 -11.36 17.74 12.93
N PHE A 677 -12.43 18.16 12.24
CA PHE A 677 -13.14 19.42 12.48
C PHE A 677 -14.58 19.14 12.88
N ARG A 678 -15.17 20.07 13.62
CA ARG A 678 -16.59 20.02 14.00
C ARG A 678 -17.42 20.67 12.90
N LEU A 679 -18.56 20.06 12.56
CA LEU A 679 -19.53 20.65 11.67
C LEU A 679 -20.47 21.56 12.48
N PRO A 680 -20.87 22.73 11.96
CA PRO A 680 -21.84 23.57 12.63
C PRO A 680 -23.19 22.83 12.73
N ALA A 681 -23.92 23.09 13.81
CA ALA A 681 -25.22 22.45 14.03
C ALA A 681 -26.18 22.71 12.86
N SER A 682 -26.80 21.64 12.33
CA SER A 682 -27.74 21.80 11.22
C SER A 682 -28.91 22.69 11.62
N PRO A 683 -29.24 23.74 10.84
CA PRO A 683 -30.38 24.60 11.13
C PRO A 683 -31.73 23.88 11.06
N ALA A 684 -31.80 22.65 10.52
CA ALA A 684 -33.01 21.84 10.48
C ALA A 684 -33.41 21.23 11.84
N GLY A 685 -32.59 21.38 12.88
CA GLY A 685 -32.85 20.92 14.25
C GLY A 685 -33.22 22.02 15.25
N ARG A 686 -33.55 23.24 14.80
CA ARG A 686 -34.08 24.32 15.66
C ARG A 686 -35.54 24.62 15.38
#